data_AF-A0A8S1IA18-F1
#
_entry.id   AF-A0A8S1IA18-F1
#
_cell.length_a   1.000
_cell.length_b   1.000
_cell.length_c   1.000
_cell.angle_alpha   90.00
_cell.angle_beta   90.00
_cell.angle_gamma   90.00
#
_symmetry.space_group_name_H-M   'P 1'
#
loop_
_entity.id
_entity.type
_entity.pdbx_description
1 polymer ?
#
loop_
_entity_poly.entity_id
_entity_poly.type
_entity_poly.pdbx_seq_one_letter_code
_entity_poly.pdbx_strand_id
1 'polypeptide(L)'
;MGMATYAVVDLETTGNQLDFDDIIQIGITFVRNNQIIDTYHSMIRTNLEIPPFIQALTSIEENMLQQAPYFNQVAQEIYDKIKDCIFVAHNVDFDLNFIKKAFKDCNIQYRPKKVIDTLEIFKIAFPTDKSYQLSELAEAHGITLANAHRADEDAATTAKLMILAFEKFEKLPLDTLKQLYYLSKQLKYDLYDIFFEMVRQYDAKPLDKSYEKFEQIIYRKQVDFKKPTTNYNGSLKSLYSKAVDQLGLTYRPQQLYLAETILDQLMHSEKAMIEASLGSGKSLAYLLAALMYNIETGKHVMISTNTKLLQSQLLEKDIPAMNEALNFKINALLIKSKSDYISLGLISQILKDDTSNYEVNILKMQLLIWITETPSGDIQELNLKGGQKMYFDQKIETYVPARHDVHYYNFIKRNAQNIQIGITNHAHLIHSDVENSIYQLFDDCIVDEAHRLPDYALNQVTNELSYADIKYQLGLIGKNENEKLLKAIDQLEKQRILEKLDIAPIDIFGLKASMNEIHELNEQLFSTIFTIINDSDVYDDDIHRFHNVFTFETKDILKDLHAIIDKLNKTLEIFNGISHKTVKSLRKQLLYLKDKFKNIEQSLKAGHTSFISIKNLSQKSTIRLYVKDYAVKDVLTKQVLEKFKSLIFISGTLKFNHSFEAFKQLFNKDVHFNTFEVNTSLQSAKNTSVFIPSDVASYQYKNIDEYVASIVSYIIEYTTITSSKCLVLFTSYKMMHMVQDMLNELPEFEDYVVLTQQQNQNYKIVQQFNNFDKAILLGTSTFFEGFDFQANGIKCVMIAKLPFMNKHNAKYWLMDSEFTSTFKEYVLPDAVTRFRQGLGRLIRNENDRGIIVSFDDRLINSNYKNFFEQTLENYRQKKGDIQQFGKLLRQIQKRKSEIQSKILVT
;
A
#
# COMPACT_ATOMS: atom_id res chain seq x y z
N MET A 1 7.75 -32.57 35.15
CA MET A 1 7.24 -31.19 35.15
C MET A 1 6.06 -31.16 34.19
N GLY A 2 4.86 -30.81 34.65
CA GLY A 2 3.66 -30.79 33.81
C GLY A 2 3.80 -29.77 32.68
N MET A 3 3.25 -30.10 31.51
CA MET A 3 3.20 -29.18 30.36
C MET A 3 2.51 -27.87 30.76
N ALA A 4 3.12 -26.74 30.41
CA ALA A 4 2.61 -25.42 30.73
C ALA A 4 1.21 -25.22 30.12
N THR A 5 0.36 -24.50 30.84
CA THR A 5 -0.97 -24.10 30.36
C THR A 5 -0.93 -22.62 30.04
N TYR A 6 -1.38 -22.25 28.85
CA TYR A 6 -1.50 -20.87 28.42
C TYR A 6 -2.93 -20.40 28.69
N ALA A 7 -3.08 -19.26 29.35
CA ALA A 7 -4.36 -18.57 29.47
C ALA A 7 -4.33 -17.40 28.46
N VAL A 8 -5.01 -17.59 27.33
CA VAL A 8 -5.18 -16.57 26.29
C VAL A 8 -6.36 -15.70 26.69
N VAL A 9 -6.09 -14.46 27.05
CA VAL A 9 -7.04 -13.51 27.63
C VAL A 9 -7.30 -12.38 26.65
N ASP A 10 -8.56 -11.99 26.57
CA ASP A 10 -9.03 -10.81 25.85
C ASP A 10 -10.09 -10.11 26.72
N LEU A 11 -10.10 -8.77 26.70
CA LEU A 11 -11.00 -7.95 27.52
C LEU A 11 -11.69 -6.89 26.66
N GLU A 12 -13.00 -6.73 26.88
CA GLU A 12 -13.72 -5.53 26.45
C GLU A 12 -13.89 -4.56 27.62
N THR A 13 -13.75 -3.27 27.35
CA THR A 13 -13.77 -2.20 28.37
C THR A 13 -14.65 -1.03 27.94
N THR A 14 -15.02 -0.15 28.88
CA THR A 14 -15.77 1.09 28.58
C THR A 14 -14.96 2.15 27.81
N GLY A 15 -13.66 1.93 27.64
CA GLY A 15 -12.71 2.83 27.00
C GLY A 15 -11.27 2.34 27.16
N ASN A 16 -10.27 3.17 26.82
CA ASN A 16 -8.86 2.77 26.80
C ASN A 16 -8.02 3.35 27.94
N GLN A 17 -8.61 4.10 28.86
CA GLN A 17 -7.92 4.78 29.95
C GLN A 17 -7.97 3.94 31.22
N LEU A 18 -6.82 3.35 31.58
CA LEU A 18 -6.70 2.44 32.72
C LEU A 18 -7.29 2.98 34.02
N ASP A 19 -7.19 4.28 34.29
CA ASP A 19 -7.66 4.87 35.56
C ASP A 19 -9.17 5.15 35.57
N PHE A 20 -9.81 5.32 34.42
CA PHE A 20 -11.20 5.78 34.29
C PHE A 20 -12.17 4.73 33.77
N ASP A 21 -11.67 3.72 33.05
CA ASP A 21 -12.50 2.73 32.39
C ASP A 21 -12.57 1.41 33.17
N ASP A 22 -13.70 0.72 33.01
CA ASP A 22 -14.00 -0.58 33.61
C ASP A 22 -14.00 -1.71 32.56
N ILE A 23 -13.71 -2.93 33.01
CA ILE A 23 -13.90 -4.15 32.20
C ILE A 23 -15.40 -4.44 32.12
N ILE A 24 -15.91 -4.68 30.91
CA ILE A 24 -17.31 -5.05 30.64
C ILE A 24 -17.48 -6.49 30.12
N GLN A 25 -16.42 -7.10 29.59
CA GLN A 25 -16.38 -8.52 29.26
C GLN A 25 -14.96 -9.07 29.47
N ILE A 26 -14.87 -10.32 29.90
CA ILE A 26 -13.63 -11.09 29.92
C ILE A 26 -13.80 -12.41 29.19
N GLY A 27 -12.90 -12.71 28.26
CA GLY A 27 -12.77 -13.99 27.59
C GLY A 27 -11.41 -14.63 27.88
N ILE A 28 -11.40 -15.91 28.21
CA ILE A 28 -10.17 -16.67 28.49
C ILE A 28 -10.26 -18.02 27.78
N THR A 29 -9.27 -18.34 26.97
CA THR A 29 -9.10 -19.66 26.35
C THR A 29 -7.86 -20.34 26.90
N PHE A 30 -8.02 -21.56 27.42
CA PHE A 30 -6.93 -22.34 27.99
C PHE A 30 -6.35 -23.29 26.94
N VAL A 31 -5.05 -23.18 26.70
CA VAL A 31 -4.33 -24.01 25.73
C VAL A 31 -3.29 -24.86 26.45
N ARG A 32 -3.25 -26.16 26.12
CA ARG A 32 -2.21 -27.10 26.55
C ARG A 32 -1.93 -28.08 25.42
N ASN A 33 -0.66 -28.36 25.15
CA ASN A 33 -0.24 -29.28 24.07
C ASN A 33 -0.82 -28.92 22.69
N ASN A 34 -0.76 -27.63 22.33
CA ASN A 34 -1.29 -27.11 21.08
C ASN A 34 -2.80 -27.43 20.87
N GLN A 35 -3.54 -27.65 21.96
CA GLN A 35 -4.98 -27.90 21.95
C GLN A 35 -5.69 -26.99 22.94
N ILE A 36 -6.86 -26.49 22.54
CA ILE A 36 -7.76 -25.78 23.45
C ILE A 36 -8.40 -26.82 24.37
N ILE A 37 -8.19 -26.68 25.67
CA ILE A 37 -8.66 -27.64 26.68
C ILE A 37 -9.87 -27.13 27.48
N ASP A 38 -10.05 -25.82 27.57
CA ASP A 38 -11.14 -25.20 28.32
C ASP A 38 -11.32 -23.73 27.88
N THR A 39 -12.48 -23.15 28.16
CA THR A 39 -12.77 -21.72 27.97
C THR A 39 -13.53 -21.16 29.18
N TYR A 40 -13.31 -19.88 29.46
CA TYR A 40 -14.03 -19.12 30.48
C TYR A 40 -14.46 -17.78 29.89
N HIS A 41 -15.69 -17.37 30.13
CA HIS A 41 -16.18 -16.06 29.72
C HIS A 41 -17.14 -15.51 30.77
N SER A 42 -17.13 -14.19 30.96
CA SER A 42 -18.11 -13.50 31.80
C SER A 42 -18.34 -12.10 31.27
N MET A 43 -19.61 -11.69 31.19
CA MET A 43 -19.94 -10.27 31.18
C MET A 43 -19.65 -9.70 32.57
N ILE A 44 -19.25 -8.44 32.64
CA ILE A 44 -18.91 -7.74 33.87
C ILE A 44 -19.74 -6.47 33.96
N ARG A 45 -20.46 -6.32 35.08
CA ARG A 45 -21.27 -5.15 35.33
C ARG A 45 -20.39 -3.96 35.72
N THR A 46 -20.65 -2.81 35.09
CA THR A 46 -20.09 -1.50 35.45
C THR A 46 -21.21 -0.52 35.80
N ASN A 47 -20.87 0.55 36.53
CA ASN A 47 -21.76 1.68 36.78
C ASN A 47 -21.49 2.86 35.83
N LEU A 48 -20.51 2.75 34.94
CA LEU A 48 -20.18 3.75 33.93
C LEU A 48 -21.13 3.62 32.73
N GLU A 49 -21.46 4.76 32.11
CA GLU A 49 -22.17 4.78 30.83
C GLU A 49 -21.25 4.25 29.73
N ILE A 50 -21.75 3.36 28.87
CA ILE A 50 -20.95 2.78 27.78
C ILE A 50 -21.09 3.70 26.56
N PRO A 51 -20.02 4.35 26.09
CA PRO A 51 -20.10 5.25 24.94
C PRO A 51 -20.64 4.52 23.69
N PRO A 52 -21.48 5.16 22.84
CA PRO A 52 -22.06 4.52 21.65
C PRO A 52 -21.03 3.89 20.70
N PHE A 53 -19.82 4.46 20.62
CA PHE A 53 -18.75 3.91 19.80
C PHE A 53 -18.20 2.57 20.34
N ILE A 54 -18.21 2.35 21.67
CA ILE A 54 -17.83 1.08 22.30
C ILE A 54 -18.93 0.05 22.11
N GLN A 55 -20.19 0.44 22.23
CA GLN A 55 -21.33 -0.45 21.94
C GLN A 55 -21.28 -0.92 20.48
N ALA A 56 -20.99 -0.01 19.54
CA ALA A 56 -20.82 -0.35 18.13
C ALA A 56 -19.58 -1.22 17.87
N LEU A 57 -18.51 -1.08 18.64
CA LEU A 57 -17.30 -1.87 18.50
C LEU A 57 -17.50 -3.29 19.02
N THR A 58 -18.07 -3.44 20.22
CA THR A 58 -18.13 -4.71 20.98
C THR A 58 -19.45 -5.45 20.84
N SER A 59 -20.47 -4.79 20.28
CA SER A 59 -21.86 -5.24 20.28
C SER A 59 -22.43 -5.50 21.70
N ILE A 60 -21.86 -4.88 22.74
CA ILE A 60 -22.33 -4.96 24.13
C ILE A 60 -23.19 -3.73 24.45
N GLU A 61 -24.48 -3.97 24.67
CA GLU A 61 -25.44 -2.96 25.13
C GLU A 61 -25.57 -2.94 26.66
N GLU A 62 -25.98 -1.80 27.23
CA GLU A 62 -26.15 -1.65 28.69
C GLU A 62 -27.14 -2.66 29.30
N ASN A 63 -28.19 -3.03 28.55
CA ASN A 63 -29.19 -4.02 28.96
C ASN A 63 -28.56 -5.42 29.19
N MET A 64 -27.49 -5.77 28.47
CA MET A 64 -26.78 -7.05 28.58
C MET A 64 -26.01 -7.17 29.90
N LEU A 65 -25.57 -6.04 30.47
CA LEU A 65 -24.79 -6.00 31.71
C LEU A 65 -25.65 -5.95 32.98
N GLN A 66 -26.97 -5.73 32.87
CA GLN A 66 -27.84 -5.58 34.04
C GLN A 66 -27.85 -6.82 34.96
N GLN A 67 -27.78 -8.02 34.36
CA GLN A 67 -27.75 -9.30 35.07
C GLN A 67 -26.32 -9.84 35.24
N ALA A 68 -25.30 -9.16 34.74
CA ALA A 68 -23.91 -9.57 34.86
C ALA A 68 -23.39 -9.35 36.29
N PRO A 69 -22.44 -10.18 36.77
CA PRO A 69 -21.78 -9.96 38.05
C PRO A 69 -20.83 -8.76 37.99
N TYR A 70 -20.62 -8.10 39.12
CA TYR A 70 -19.49 -7.18 39.28
C TYR A 70 -18.17 -7.95 39.32
N PHE A 71 -17.07 -7.34 38.89
CA PHE A 71 -15.77 -8.00 38.83
C PHE A 71 -15.36 -8.62 40.18
N ASN A 72 -15.62 -7.94 41.30
CA ASN A 72 -15.31 -8.45 42.65
C ASN A 72 -16.04 -9.75 43.03
N GLN A 73 -17.15 -10.08 42.38
CA GLN A 73 -17.90 -11.33 42.60
C GLN A 73 -17.27 -12.52 41.89
N VAL A 74 -16.58 -12.28 40.77
CA VAL A 74 -15.93 -13.32 39.95
C VAL A 74 -14.40 -13.32 40.06
N ALA A 75 -13.81 -12.31 40.72
CA ALA A 75 -12.37 -12.13 40.80
C ALA A 75 -11.63 -13.35 41.36
N GLN A 76 -12.13 -13.96 42.46
CA GLN A 76 -11.47 -15.12 43.05
C GLN A 76 -11.47 -16.34 42.11
N GLU A 77 -12.58 -16.58 41.42
CA GLU A 77 -12.69 -17.66 40.44
C GLU A 77 -11.71 -17.47 39.27
N ILE A 78 -11.67 -16.26 38.71
CA ILE A 78 -10.76 -15.93 37.61
C ILE A 78 -9.30 -16.11 38.05
N TYR A 79 -8.96 -15.59 39.24
CA TYR A 79 -7.61 -15.72 39.80
C TYR A 79 -7.18 -17.20 39.95
N ASP A 80 -8.05 -18.05 40.50
CA ASP A 80 -7.75 -19.46 40.69
C ASP A 80 -7.53 -20.22 39.38
N LYS A 81 -8.19 -19.80 38.29
CA LYS A 81 -7.99 -20.38 36.95
C LYS A 81 -6.69 -19.94 36.28
N ILE A 82 -6.22 -18.71 36.50
CA ILE A 82 -5.07 -18.14 35.77
C ILE A 82 -3.76 -18.07 36.55
N LYS A 83 -3.76 -18.17 37.89
CA LYS A 83 -2.58 -17.94 38.76
C LYS A 83 -1.35 -18.79 38.42
N ASP A 84 -1.55 -20.01 37.90
CA ASP A 84 -0.48 -20.94 37.52
C ASP A 84 -0.32 -21.09 35.99
N CYS A 85 -1.00 -20.26 35.21
CA CYS A 85 -0.93 -20.24 33.76
C CYS A 85 0.13 -19.23 33.26
N ILE A 86 0.60 -19.44 32.03
CA ILE A 86 1.30 -18.40 31.27
C ILE A 86 0.24 -17.43 30.74
N PHE A 87 0.36 -16.15 31.06
CA PHE A 87 -0.59 -15.14 30.60
C PHE A 87 -0.27 -14.75 29.16
N VAL A 88 -1.26 -14.85 28.29
CA VAL A 88 -1.14 -14.57 26.86
C VAL A 88 -2.24 -13.60 26.46
N ALA A 89 -1.93 -12.55 25.71
CA ALA A 89 -2.94 -11.70 25.08
C ALA A 89 -2.37 -11.08 23.80
N HIS A 90 -3.22 -10.47 22.98
CA HIS A 90 -2.81 -9.79 21.75
C HIS A 90 -2.53 -8.31 22.04
N ASN A 91 -1.27 -7.87 21.97
CA ASN A 91 -0.83 -6.57 22.48
C ASN A 91 -1.02 -6.45 24.00
N VAL A 92 -0.40 -7.40 24.71
CA VAL A 92 -0.65 -7.77 26.12
C VAL A 92 -0.60 -6.66 27.16
N ASP A 93 0.04 -5.51 26.87
CA ASP A 93 0.09 -4.37 27.81
C ASP A 93 -1.32 -3.89 28.18
N PHE A 94 -2.28 -3.95 27.26
CA PHE A 94 -3.65 -3.53 27.51
C PHE A 94 -4.34 -4.47 28.52
N ASP A 95 -4.56 -5.73 28.14
CA ASP A 95 -5.31 -6.71 28.93
C ASP A 95 -4.66 -6.97 30.28
N LEU A 96 -3.33 -7.06 30.32
CA LEU A 96 -2.59 -7.36 31.53
C LEU A 96 -2.69 -6.22 32.55
N ASN A 97 -2.71 -4.96 32.10
CA ASN A 97 -2.80 -3.83 33.03
C ASN A 97 -4.22 -3.67 33.57
N PHE A 98 -5.24 -3.81 32.73
CA PHE A 98 -6.64 -3.79 33.16
C PHE A 98 -6.95 -4.91 34.16
N ILE A 99 -6.55 -6.15 33.85
CA ILE A 99 -6.81 -7.28 34.76
C ILE A 99 -6.06 -7.13 36.10
N LYS A 100 -4.83 -6.62 36.08
CA LYS A 100 -4.05 -6.33 37.31
C LYS A 100 -4.71 -5.26 38.17
N LYS A 101 -5.22 -4.18 37.56
CA LYS A 101 -5.98 -3.13 38.27
C LYS A 101 -7.23 -3.73 38.90
N ALA A 102 -8.04 -4.43 38.11
CA ALA A 102 -9.29 -5.03 38.59
C ALA A 102 -9.07 -6.01 39.76
N PHE A 103 -8.00 -6.83 39.72
CA PHE A 103 -7.61 -7.66 40.86
C PHE A 103 -7.16 -6.85 42.07
N LYS A 104 -6.35 -5.80 41.86
CA LYS A 104 -5.86 -4.94 42.93
C LYS A 104 -7.00 -4.26 43.67
N ASP A 105 -8.03 -3.79 42.95
CA ASP A 105 -9.23 -3.18 43.52
C ASP A 105 -10.05 -4.19 44.35
N CYS A 106 -9.87 -5.49 44.08
CA CYS A 106 -10.44 -6.59 44.86
C CYS A 106 -9.51 -7.13 45.96
N ASN A 107 -8.41 -6.43 46.28
CA ASN A 107 -7.36 -6.89 47.21
C ASN A 107 -6.66 -8.20 46.82
N ILE A 108 -6.68 -8.55 45.53
CA ILE A 108 -5.97 -9.71 44.98
C ILE A 108 -4.68 -9.22 44.30
N GLN A 109 -3.53 -9.74 44.72
CA GLN A 109 -2.26 -9.42 44.08
C GLN A 109 -1.95 -10.42 42.96
N TYR A 110 -2.30 -10.07 41.71
CA TYR A 110 -2.00 -10.89 40.55
C TYR A 110 -0.67 -10.49 39.88
N ARG A 111 0.27 -11.44 39.81
CA ARG A 111 1.55 -11.30 39.11
C ARG A 111 1.85 -12.60 38.35
N PRO A 112 1.57 -12.67 37.03
CA PRO A 112 1.86 -13.86 36.26
C PRO A 112 3.36 -14.14 36.26
N LYS A 113 3.72 -15.42 36.33
CA LYS A 113 5.13 -15.85 36.31
C LYS A 113 5.79 -15.61 34.95
N LYS A 114 5.00 -15.74 33.88
CA LYS A 114 5.41 -15.54 32.49
C LYS A 114 4.31 -14.84 31.72
N VAL A 115 4.71 -13.97 30.81
CA VAL A 115 3.83 -13.19 29.95
C VAL A 115 4.26 -13.38 28.51
N ILE A 116 3.29 -13.54 27.61
CA ILE A 116 3.50 -13.62 26.17
C ILE A 116 2.58 -12.62 25.47
N ASP A 117 3.14 -11.95 24.49
CA ASP A 117 2.37 -11.14 23.54
C ASP A 117 2.25 -11.87 22.21
N THR A 118 1.01 -12.18 21.80
CA THR A 118 0.79 -12.85 20.52
C THR A 118 1.10 -11.95 19.33
N LEU A 119 1.06 -10.62 19.48
CA LEU A 119 1.49 -9.70 18.42
C LEU A 119 2.98 -9.89 18.09
N GLU A 120 3.80 -10.16 19.10
CA GLU A 120 5.22 -10.48 18.92
C GLU A 120 5.39 -11.81 18.19
N ILE A 121 4.67 -12.85 18.63
CA ILE A 121 4.66 -14.18 18.01
C ILE A 121 4.22 -14.10 16.54
N PHE A 122 3.11 -13.43 16.25
CA PHE A 122 2.53 -13.36 14.90
C PHE A 122 3.42 -12.60 13.94
N LYS A 123 4.07 -11.51 14.38
CA LYS A 123 5.08 -10.80 13.58
C LYS A 123 6.23 -11.71 13.17
N ILE A 124 6.66 -12.60 14.06
CA ILE A 124 7.77 -13.52 13.82
C ILE A 124 7.32 -14.71 12.95
N ALA A 125 6.20 -15.35 13.31
CA ALA A 125 5.70 -16.55 12.66
C ALA A 125 5.14 -16.28 11.25
N PHE A 126 4.48 -15.14 11.05
CA PHE A 126 3.78 -14.82 9.80
C PHE A 126 4.32 -13.52 9.19
N PRO A 127 5.62 -13.46 8.87
CA PRO A 127 6.30 -12.21 8.51
C PRO A 127 5.81 -11.61 7.18
N THR A 128 5.09 -12.40 6.38
CA THR A 128 4.51 -12.01 5.08
C THR A 128 3.09 -11.47 5.15
N ASP A 129 2.45 -11.52 6.32
CA ASP A 129 1.06 -11.09 6.45
C ASP A 129 0.95 -9.56 6.42
N LYS A 130 -0.02 -9.07 5.65
CA LYS A 130 -0.19 -7.63 5.38
C LYS A 130 -0.60 -6.83 6.61
N SER A 131 -1.16 -7.51 7.61
CA SER A 131 -1.64 -6.94 8.85
C SER A 131 -1.54 -7.95 9.98
N TYR A 132 -1.38 -7.42 11.18
CA TYR A 132 -1.36 -8.21 12.41
C TYR A 132 -2.55 -7.85 13.31
N GLN A 133 -3.57 -7.19 12.76
CA GLN A 133 -4.86 -7.08 13.43
C GLN A 133 -5.51 -8.47 13.45
N LEU A 134 -6.10 -8.85 14.57
CA LEU A 134 -6.62 -10.20 14.80
C LEU A 134 -7.58 -10.67 13.68
N SER A 135 -8.51 -9.82 13.27
CA SER A 135 -9.51 -10.15 12.25
C SER A 135 -8.91 -10.41 10.87
N GLU A 136 -8.03 -9.53 10.41
CA GLU A 136 -7.34 -9.68 9.12
C GLU A 136 -6.40 -10.89 9.13
N LEU A 137 -5.77 -11.18 10.28
CA LEU A 137 -4.89 -12.34 10.44
C LEU A 137 -5.70 -13.64 10.45
N ALA A 138 -6.82 -13.70 11.17
CA ALA A 138 -7.71 -14.85 11.20
C ALA A 138 -8.24 -15.19 9.79
N GLU A 139 -8.68 -14.17 9.04
CA GLU A 139 -9.12 -14.32 7.65
C GLU A 139 -8.00 -14.88 6.75
N ALA A 140 -6.79 -14.33 6.85
CA ALA A 140 -5.63 -14.77 6.07
C ALA A 140 -5.26 -16.26 6.29
N HIS A 141 -5.53 -16.78 7.49
CA HIS A 141 -5.28 -18.19 7.86
C HIS A 141 -6.54 -19.07 7.84
N GLY A 142 -7.65 -18.58 7.26
CA GLY A 142 -8.87 -19.37 7.07
C GLY A 142 -9.64 -19.69 8.35
N ILE A 143 -9.49 -18.88 9.41
CA ILE A 143 -10.21 -19.02 10.67
C ILE A 143 -11.47 -18.16 10.60
N THR A 144 -12.65 -18.79 10.63
CA THR A 144 -13.94 -18.09 10.59
C THR A 144 -14.21 -17.35 11.89
N LEU A 145 -14.52 -16.05 11.78
CA LEU A 145 -15.07 -15.21 12.85
C LEU A 145 -16.58 -15.12 12.64
N ALA A 146 -17.38 -15.60 13.59
CA ALA A 146 -18.84 -15.49 13.50
C ALA A 146 -19.32 -14.13 14.03
N ASN A 147 -18.76 -13.67 15.16
CA ASN A 147 -18.93 -12.33 15.71
C ASN A 147 -17.57 -11.78 16.17
N ALA A 148 -16.88 -11.05 15.29
CA ALA A 148 -15.68 -10.31 15.69
C ALA A 148 -16.02 -9.31 16.81
N HIS A 149 -15.10 -9.08 17.77
CA HIS A 149 -15.25 -8.13 18.89
C HIS A 149 -16.12 -8.60 20.05
N ARG A 150 -16.16 -9.91 20.30
CA ARG A 150 -16.55 -10.47 21.60
C ARG A 150 -15.32 -11.11 22.22
N ALA A 151 -15.04 -10.77 23.48
CA ALA A 151 -13.79 -11.21 24.13
C ALA A 151 -13.60 -12.73 24.14
N ASP A 152 -14.68 -13.51 24.21
CA ASP A 152 -14.61 -14.98 24.18
C ASP A 152 -14.24 -15.53 22.79
N GLU A 153 -14.78 -14.94 21.71
CA GLU A 153 -14.44 -15.33 20.33
C GLU A 153 -13.01 -14.86 19.97
N ASP A 154 -12.62 -13.66 20.41
CA ASP A 154 -11.31 -13.09 20.13
C ASP A 154 -10.20 -13.81 20.93
N ALA A 155 -10.43 -14.18 22.19
CA ALA A 155 -9.53 -15.06 22.94
C ALA A 155 -9.36 -16.43 22.28
N ALA A 156 -10.46 -17.04 21.80
CA ALA A 156 -10.41 -18.34 21.13
C ALA A 156 -9.70 -18.27 19.78
N THR A 157 -9.92 -17.19 19.02
CA THR A 157 -9.25 -16.94 17.73
C THR A 157 -7.77 -16.70 17.93
N THR A 158 -7.40 -15.88 18.91
CA THR A 158 -6.01 -15.64 19.31
C THR A 158 -5.32 -16.95 19.70
N ALA A 159 -6.01 -17.83 20.45
CA ALA A 159 -5.48 -19.15 20.80
C ALA A 159 -5.24 -20.04 19.58
N LYS A 160 -6.17 -20.10 18.62
CA LYS A 160 -6.00 -20.87 17.37
C LYS A 160 -4.80 -20.37 16.55
N LEU A 161 -4.66 -19.05 16.40
CA LEU A 161 -3.53 -18.45 15.69
C LEU A 161 -2.20 -18.71 16.41
N MET A 162 -2.17 -18.65 17.73
CA MET A 162 -0.99 -18.99 18.54
C MET A 162 -0.57 -20.45 18.33
N ILE A 163 -1.54 -21.38 18.31
CA ILE A 163 -1.29 -22.79 18.02
C ILE A 163 -0.66 -22.95 16.63
N LEU A 164 -1.22 -22.32 15.60
CA LEU A 164 -0.65 -22.35 14.24
C LEU A 164 0.79 -21.81 14.20
N ALA A 165 1.07 -20.74 14.95
CA ALA A 165 2.43 -20.21 15.06
C ALA A 165 3.40 -21.18 15.74
N PHE A 166 2.97 -21.87 16.81
CA PHE A 166 3.79 -22.88 17.48
C PHE A 166 4.06 -24.09 16.59
N GLU A 167 3.04 -24.63 15.92
CA GLU A 167 3.21 -25.71 14.94
C GLU A 167 4.16 -25.33 13.81
N LYS A 168 4.16 -24.06 13.40
CA LYS A 168 5.09 -23.53 12.42
C LYS A 168 6.52 -23.51 12.96
N PHE A 169 6.73 -23.02 14.19
CA PHE A 169 8.06 -23.03 14.81
C PHE A 169 8.60 -24.45 15.00
N GLU A 170 7.78 -25.41 15.44
CA GLU A 170 8.18 -26.81 15.64
C GLU A 170 8.69 -27.49 14.36
N LYS A 171 8.26 -27.02 13.17
CA LYS A 171 8.71 -27.54 11.87
C LYS A 171 10.03 -26.93 11.39
N LEU A 172 10.55 -25.89 12.05
CA LEU A 172 11.75 -25.19 11.62
C LEU A 172 13.01 -26.05 11.80
N PRO A 173 14.05 -25.85 10.95
CA PRO A 173 15.35 -26.48 11.16
C PRO A 173 15.97 -26.12 12.52
N LEU A 174 16.66 -27.07 13.16
CA LEU A 174 17.29 -26.88 14.48
C LEU A 174 18.21 -25.65 14.56
N ASP A 175 19.02 -25.39 13.53
CA ASP A 175 19.92 -24.23 13.49
C ASP A 175 19.15 -22.90 13.45
N THR A 176 17.98 -22.89 12.82
CA THR A 176 17.07 -21.73 12.82
C THR A 176 16.44 -21.55 14.20
N LEU A 177 15.93 -22.62 14.82
CA LEU A 177 15.36 -22.59 16.17
C LEU A 177 16.36 -22.10 17.23
N LYS A 178 17.63 -22.54 17.15
CA LYS A 178 18.68 -22.04 18.05
C LYS A 178 18.89 -20.53 17.91
N GLN A 179 18.90 -20.01 16.67
CA GLN A 179 19.04 -18.57 16.45
C GLN A 179 17.83 -17.79 16.98
N LEU A 180 16.61 -18.29 16.75
CA LEU A 180 15.39 -17.71 17.33
C LEU A 180 15.45 -17.69 18.86
N TYR A 181 15.91 -18.78 19.50
CA TYR A 181 16.14 -18.84 20.94
C TYR A 181 17.10 -17.74 21.43
N TYR A 182 18.26 -17.56 20.79
CA TYR A 182 19.21 -16.52 21.24
C TYR A 182 18.67 -15.10 21.05
N LEU A 183 18.00 -14.83 19.92
CA LEU A 183 17.42 -13.52 19.63
C LEU A 183 16.25 -13.19 20.57
N SER A 184 15.43 -14.18 20.91
CA SER A 184 14.26 -14.01 21.78
C SER A 184 14.61 -13.55 23.21
N LYS A 185 15.85 -13.71 23.66
CA LYS A 185 16.31 -13.22 24.99
C LYS A 185 16.33 -11.69 25.11
N GLN A 186 16.34 -10.99 23.98
CA GLN A 186 16.34 -9.53 23.90
C GLN A 186 14.93 -8.96 23.62
N LEU A 187 13.91 -9.81 23.59
CA LEU A 187 12.52 -9.40 23.43
C LEU A 187 11.91 -8.99 24.76
N LYS A 188 10.73 -8.37 24.71
CA LYS A 188 10.07 -7.80 25.88
C LYS A 188 9.44 -8.88 26.77
N TYR A 189 9.03 -10.01 26.19
CA TYR A 189 8.21 -11.04 26.82
C TYR A 189 8.91 -12.42 26.79
N ASP A 190 8.32 -13.41 27.46
CA ASP A 190 8.96 -14.69 27.79
C ASP A 190 9.00 -15.72 26.65
N LEU A 191 9.13 -15.26 25.40
CA LEU A 191 9.15 -16.13 24.23
C LEU A 191 10.38 -17.07 24.19
N TYR A 192 11.48 -16.67 24.83
CA TYR A 192 12.71 -17.46 24.87
C TYR A 192 12.56 -18.82 25.55
N ASP A 193 11.66 -18.95 26.52
CA ASP A 193 11.40 -20.21 27.21
C ASP A 193 10.74 -21.23 26.26
N ILE A 194 9.87 -20.75 25.37
CA ILE A 194 9.21 -21.60 24.37
C ILE A 194 10.24 -22.13 23.39
N PHE A 195 11.07 -21.25 22.82
CA PHE A 195 12.11 -21.69 21.89
C PHE A 195 13.14 -22.59 22.56
N PHE A 196 13.47 -22.37 23.84
CA PHE A 196 14.33 -23.26 24.60
C PHE A 196 13.74 -24.68 24.69
N GLU A 197 12.47 -24.78 25.04
CA GLU A 197 11.77 -26.07 25.11
C GLU A 197 11.69 -26.76 23.75
N MET A 198 11.38 -26.02 22.68
CA MET A 198 11.38 -26.55 21.31
C MET A 198 12.76 -27.08 20.90
N VAL A 199 13.85 -26.35 21.20
CA VAL A 199 15.23 -26.79 20.94
C VAL A 199 15.58 -28.02 21.78
N ARG A 200 15.15 -28.08 23.04
CA ARG A 200 15.41 -29.20 23.95
C ARG A 200 14.71 -30.48 23.52
N GLN A 201 13.49 -30.35 22.99
CA GLN A 201 12.65 -31.46 22.56
C GLN A 201 12.87 -31.85 21.09
N TYR A 202 13.70 -31.10 20.36
CA TYR A 202 13.92 -31.32 18.93
C TYR A 202 14.52 -32.70 18.66
N ASP A 203 13.81 -33.50 17.87
CA ASP A 203 14.31 -34.79 17.40
C ASP A 203 15.25 -34.58 16.21
N ALA A 204 16.52 -34.98 16.37
CA ALA A 204 17.57 -34.72 15.40
C ALA A 204 17.35 -35.49 14.09
N LYS A 205 16.73 -34.85 13.11
CA LYS A 205 16.55 -35.37 11.74
C LYS A 205 17.52 -34.70 10.76
N PRO A 206 17.99 -35.43 9.72
CA PRO A 206 18.78 -34.82 8.66
C PRO A 206 17.97 -33.73 7.95
N LEU A 207 18.66 -32.67 7.53
CA LEU A 207 18.04 -31.55 6.83
C LEU A 207 17.42 -32.02 5.50
N ASP A 208 16.18 -31.61 5.24
CA ASP A 208 15.48 -31.92 3.99
C ASP A 208 16.25 -31.39 2.77
N LYS A 209 16.19 -32.11 1.64
CA LYS A 209 16.86 -31.74 0.38
C LYS A 209 16.33 -30.43 -0.23
N SER A 210 15.17 -29.96 0.22
CA SER A 210 14.59 -28.67 -0.13
C SER A 210 15.27 -27.49 0.56
N TYR A 211 16.16 -27.71 1.53
CA TYR A 211 16.95 -26.67 2.19
C TYR A 211 18.42 -26.71 1.78
N GLU A 212 19.05 -25.54 1.83
CA GLU A 212 20.50 -25.35 1.76
C GLU A 212 20.97 -24.49 2.93
N LYS A 213 22.30 -24.43 3.12
CA LYS A 213 22.93 -23.71 4.22
C LYS A 213 23.94 -22.71 3.68
N PHE A 214 23.80 -21.45 4.09
CA PHE A 214 24.77 -20.38 3.86
C PHE A 214 25.27 -19.88 5.22
N GLU A 215 26.53 -20.14 5.53
CA GLU A 215 27.08 -19.95 6.88
C GLU A 215 26.23 -20.66 7.96
N GLN A 216 25.53 -19.91 8.82
CA GLN A 216 24.61 -20.45 9.85
C GLN A 216 23.13 -20.31 9.44
N ILE A 217 22.84 -19.77 8.26
CA ILE A 217 21.49 -19.51 7.77
C ILE A 217 21.01 -20.73 6.97
N ILE A 218 19.91 -21.34 7.41
CA ILE A 218 19.19 -22.35 6.63
C ILE A 218 18.16 -21.62 5.77
N TYR A 219 18.12 -21.93 4.48
CA TYR A 219 17.20 -21.29 3.53
C TYR A 219 16.60 -22.31 2.57
N ARG A 220 15.44 -21.97 2.01
CA ARG A 220 14.79 -22.78 0.98
C ARG A 220 15.59 -22.74 -0.31
N LYS A 221 15.96 -23.90 -0.83
CA LYS A 221 16.67 -24.03 -2.10
C LYS A 221 15.80 -23.53 -3.25
N GLN A 222 16.34 -22.64 -4.06
CA GLN A 222 15.68 -22.15 -5.27
C GLN A 222 15.70 -23.21 -6.37
N VAL A 223 14.55 -23.46 -6.99
CA VAL A 223 14.39 -24.46 -8.06
C VAL A 223 14.29 -23.76 -9.41
N ASP A 224 15.18 -24.13 -10.34
CA ASP A 224 15.20 -23.55 -11.68
C ASP A 224 13.97 -23.91 -12.51
N PHE A 225 13.59 -22.99 -13.39
CA PHE A 225 12.56 -23.22 -14.37
C PHE A 225 13.00 -24.31 -15.33
N LYS A 226 12.12 -25.28 -15.54
CA LYS A 226 12.23 -26.16 -16.68
C LYS A 226 12.06 -25.33 -17.95
N LYS A 227 12.82 -25.67 -18.98
CA LYS A 227 12.67 -25.07 -20.32
C LYS A 227 11.20 -25.19 -20.75
N PRO A 228 10.57 -24.11 -21.25
CA PRO A 228 9.20 -24.18 -21.73
C PRO A 228 9.07 -25.26 -22.82
N THR A 229 8.14 -26.20 -22.65
CA THR A 229 7.77 -27.18 -23.69
C THR A 229 6.40 -26.80 -24.25
N THR A 230 6.34 -25.71 -25.01
CA THR A 230 5.11 -25.27 -25.67
C THR A 230 5.03 -25.88 -27.08
N ASN A 231 4.59 -27.13 -27.17
CA ASN A 231 4.26 -27.77 -28.46
C ASN A 231 2.86 -27.35 -28.91
N TYR A 232 2.67 -26.07 -29.22
CA TYR A 232 1.41 -25.53 -29.71
C TYR A 232 1.56 -25.05 -31.16
N ASN A 233 0.83 -25.68 -32.08
CA ASN A 233 0.87 -25.39 -33.53
C ASN A 233 -0.43 -24.76 -34.06
N GLY A 234 -1.33 -24.34 -33.16
CA GLY A 234 -2.59 -23.69 -33.55
C GLY A 234 -2.42 -22.19 -33.80
N SER A 235 -3.50 -21.51 -34.20
CA SER A 235 -3.54 -20.04 -34.29
C SER A 235 -3.90 -19.39 -32.94
N LEU A 236 -3.71 -18.07 -32.84
CA LEU A 236 -4.11 -17.29 -31.67
C LEU A 236 -5.61 -17.42 -31.39
N LYS A 237 -6.43 -17.45 -32.44
CA LYS A 237 -7.87 -17.66 -32.34
C LYS A 237 -8.22 -19.01 -31.71
N SER A 238 -7.56 -20.10 -32.10
CA SER A 238 -7.77 -21.40 -31.46
C SER A 238 -7.29 -21.43 -30.01
N LEU A 239 -6.21 -20.69 -29.68
CA LEU A 239 -5.68 -20.61 -28.33
C LEU A 239 -6.66 -19.86 -27.42
N TYR A 240 -7.17 -18.74 -27.92
CA TYR A 240 -8.19 -17.93 -27.26
C TYR A 240 -9.48 -18.72 -27.03
N SER A 241 -10.00 -19.40 -28.07
CA SER A 241 -11.22 -20.19 -27.94
C SER A 241 -11.07 -21.28 -26.87
N LYS A 242 -9.94 -22.01 -26.89
CA LYS A 242 -9.62 -23.02 -25.87
C LYS A 242 -9.56 -22.42 -24.47
N ALA A 243 -8.88 -21.29 -24.29
CA ALA A 243 -8.75 -20.64 -22.99
C ALA A 243 -10.12 -20.18 -22.45
N VAL A 244 -10.94 -19.54 -23.29
CA VAL A 244 -12.28 -19.08 -22.93
C VAL A 244 -13.18 -20.25 -22.53
N ASP A 245 -13.22 -21.32 -23.32
CA ASP A 245 -14.07 -22.48 -23.07
C ASP A 245 -13.70 -23.18 -21.76
N GLN A 246 -12.41 -23.43 -21.52
CA GLN A 246 -11.93 -24.13 -20.33
C GLN A 246 -12.07 -23.30 -19.04
N LEU A 247 -12.00 -21.98 -19.14
CA LEU A 247 -12.20 -21.07 -18.02
C LEU A 247 -13.69 -20.75 -17.75
N GLY A 248 -14.61 -21.28 -18.56
CA GLY A 248 -16.04 -20.97 -18.46
C GLY A 248 -16.36 -19.50 -18.75
N LEU A 249 -15.54 -18.83 -19.55
CA LEU A 249 -15.72 -17.42 -19.92
C LEU A 249 -16.60 -17.31 -21.17
N THR A 250 -17.18 -16.13 -21.40
CA THR A 250 -17.94 -15.84 -22.62
C THR A 250 -16.99 -15.43 -23.76
N TYR A 251 -17.12 -16.07 -24.92
CA TYR A 251 -16.38 -15.68 -26.12
C TYR A 251 -16.75 -14.26 -26.57
N ARG A 252 -15.75 -13.39 -26.69
CA ARG A 252 -15.90 -12.01 -27.15
C ARG A 252 -15.02 -11.74 -28.38
N PRO A 253 -15.60 -11.41 -29.56
CA PRO A 253 -14.81 -11.10 -30.75
C PRO A 253 -13.86 -9.91 -30.58
N GLN A 254 -14.26 -8.89 -29.81
CA GLN A 254 -13.46 -7.69 -29.57
C GLN A 254 -12.19 -8.01 -28.77
N GLN A 255 -12.27 -8.97 -27.84
CA GLN A 255 -11.12 -9.41 -27.05
C GLN A 255 -10.13 -10.20 -27.90
N LEU A 256 -10.63 -11.03 -28.83
CA LEU A 256 -9.77 -11.68 -29.83
C LEU A 256 -9.11 -10.65 -30.74
N TYR A 257 -9.88 -9.70 -31.27
CA TYR A 257 -9.33 -8.62 -32.11
C TYR A 257 -8.23 -7.84 -31.39
N LEU A 258 -8.42 -7.53 -30.09
CA LEU A 258 -7.38 -6.90 -29.27
C LEU A 258 -6.12 -7.77 -29.19
N ALA A 259 -6.27 -9.08 -28.94
CA ALA A 259 -5.14 -10.00 -28.86
C ALA A 259 -4.40 -10.12 -30.21
N GLU A 260 -5.13 -10.24 -31.32
CA GLU A 260 -4.58 -10.28 -32.68
C GLU A 260 -3.86 -8.98 -33.03
N THR A 261 -4.44 -7.83 -32.68
CA THR A 261 -3.81 -6.51 -32.86
C THR A 261 -2.49 -6.45 -32.10
N ILE A 262 -2.46 -6.82 -30.82
CA ILE A 262 -1.23 -6.79 -30.02
C ILE A 262 -0.17 -7.72 -30.61
N LEU A 263 -0.55 -8.95 -30.99
CA LEU A 263 0.37 -9.91 -31.59
C LEU A 263 0.97 -9.37 -32.89
N ASP A 264 0.16 -8.79 -33.76
CA ASP A 264 0.60 -8.20 -35.02
C ASP A 264 1.64 -7.08 -34.80
N GLN A 265 1.39 -6.20 -33.84
CA GLN A 265 2.33 -5.11 -33.52
C GLN A 265 3.65 -5.62 -32.93
N LEU A 266 3.61 -6.68 -32.11
CA LEU A 266 4.81 -7.36 -31.60
C LEU A 266 5.60 -8.01 -32.74
N MET A 267 4.92 -8.74 -33.64
CA MET A 267 5.55 -9.44 -34.77
C MET A 267 6.29 -8.50 -35.73
N HIS A 268 5.76 -7.29 -35.93
CA HIS A 268 6.35 -6.28 -36.81
C HIS A 268 7.29 -5.31 -36.09
N SER A 269 7.54 -5.48 -34.79
CA SER A 269 8.36 -4.56 -33.98
C SER A 269 7.87 -3.11 -34.00
N GLU A 270 6.55 -2.93 -33.99
CA GLU A 270 5.89 -1.63 -34.13
C GLU A 270 5.55 -1.00 -32.77
N LYS A 271 5.28 0.31 -32.79
CA LYS A 271 4.80 1.06 -31.63
C LYS A 271 3.33 1.40 -31.80
N ALA A 272 2.52 1.09 -30.79
CA ALA A 272 1.08 1.23 -30.88
C ALA A 272 0.44 1.86 -29.64
N MET A 273 -0.66 2.57 -29.86
CA MET A 273 -1.56 3.07 -28.83
C MET A 273 -2.95 2.47 -29.05
N ILE A 274 -3.45 1.75 -28.05
CA ILE A 274 -4.71 1.02 -28.13
C ILE A 274 -5.64 1.51 -27.02
N GLU A 275 -6.75 2.14 -27.40
CA GLU A 275 -7.83 2.43 -26.45
C GLU A 275 -8.79 1.23 -26.40
N ALA A 276 -8.89 0.58 -25.25
CA ALA A 276 -9.73 -0.59 -25.03
C ALA A 276 -10.56 -0.42 -23.76
N SER A 277 -11.88 -0.36 -23.90
CA SER A 277 -12.81 0.00 -22.83
C SER A 277 -12.67 -0.87 -21.57
N LEU A 278 -13.06 -0.33 -20.40
CA LEU A 278 -13.10 -1.09 -19.15
C LEU A 278 -14.00 -2.33 -19.30
N GLY A 279 -13.60 -3.45 -18.69
CA GLY A 279 -14.36 -4.71 -18.76
C GLY A 279 -14.19 -5.51 -20.07
N SER A 280 -13.43 -5.01 -21.05
CA SER A 280 -13.14 -5.70 -22.32
C SER A 280 -12.27 -6.96 -22.18
N GLY A 281 -11.75 -7.26 -20.99
CA GLY A 281 -10.90 -8.43 -20.75
C GLY A 281 -9.47 -8.27 -21.29
N LYS A 282 -8.94 -7.03 -21.24
CA LYS A 282 -7.58 -6.66 -21.71
C LYS A 282 -6.50 -7.63 -21.24
N SER A 283 -6.56 -8.05 -19.97
CA SER A 283 -5.56 -8.92 -19.36
C SER A 283 -5.38 -10.25 -20.07
N LEU A 284 -6.47 -10.96 -20.34
CA LEU A 284 -6.41 -12.20 -21.09
C LEU A 284 -5.92 -11.97 -22.53
N ALA A 285 -6.33 -10.86 -23.17
CA ALA A 285 -5.93 -10.55 -24.55
C ALA A 285 -4.41 -10.33 -24.68
N TYR A 286 -3.81 -9.47 -23.84
CA TYR A 286 -2.37 -9.23 -23.90
C TYR A 286 -1.54 -10.42 -23.41
N LEU A 287 -2.05 -11.22 -22.46
CA LEU A 287 -1.36 -12.44 -22.01
C LEU A 287 -1.29 -13.49 -23.13
N LEU A 288 -2.41 -13.70 -23.84
CA LEU A 288 -2.46 -14.63 -24.97
C LEU A 288 -1.60 -14.16 -26.14
N ALA A 289 -1.61 -12.85 -26.44
CA ALA A 289 -0.76 -12.27 -27.47
C ALA A 289 0.74 -12.44 -27.14
N ALA A 290 1.14 -12.10 -25.90
CA ALA A 290 2.53 -12.26 -25.44
C ALA A 290 2.97 -13.73 -25.44
N LEU A 291 2.10 -14.65 -25.00
CA LEU A 291 2.37 -16.08 -25.02
C LEU A 291 2.52 -16.58 -26.47
N MET A 292 1.63 -16.18 -27.37
CA MET A 292 1.69 -16.59 -28.76
C MET A 292 2.94 -16.05 -29.47
N TYR A 293 3.28 -14.79 -29.23
CA TYR A 293 4.52 -14.19 -29.72
C TYR A 293 5.74 -14.98 -29.27
N ASN A 294 5.78 -15.40 -28.00
CA ASN A 294 6.85 -16.25 -27.49
C ASN A 294 6.86 -17.64 -28.13
N ILE A 295 5.69 -18.26 -28.35
CA ILE A 295 5.58 -19.57 -29.02
C ILE A 295 6.10 -19.50 -30.46
N GLU A 296 5.75 -18.46 -31.22
CA GLU A 296 6.12 -18.32 -32.63
C GLU A 296 7.56 -17.87 -32.84
N THR A 297 8.10 -17.01 -31.96
CA THR A 297 9.41 -16.36 -32.18
C THR A 297 10.49 -16.76 -31.18
N GLY A 298 10.11 -17.32 -30.03
CA GLY A 298 11.01 -17.55 -28.88
C GLY A 298 11.39 -16.29 -28.10
N LYS A 299 10.94 -15.10 -28.51
CA LYS A 299 11.28 -13.82 -27.86
C LYS A 299 10.43 -13.57 -26.59
N HIS A 300 10.96 -12.76 -25.69
CA HIS A 300 10.34 -12.45 -24.40
C HIS A 300 9.57 -11.14 -24.46
N VAL A 301 8.42 -11.07 -23.78
CA VAL A 301 7.63 -9.83 -23.67
C VAL A 301 7.59 -9.35 -22.23
N MET A 302 7.85 -8.06 -22.03
CA MET A 302 7.61 -7.38 -20.76
C MET A 302 6.17 -6.87 -20.71
N ILE A 303 5.49 -7.07 -19.59
CA ILE A 303 4.17 -6.50 -19.30
C ILE A 303 4.30 -5.59 -18.09
N SER A 304 4.07 -4.30 -18.28
CA SER A 304 4.05 -3.30 -17.22
C SER A 304 2.61 -2.97 -16.82
N THR A 305 2.29 -3.12 -15.54
CA THR A 305 0.96 -2.78 -15.00
C THR A 305 1.02 -1.58 -14.05
N ASN A 306 -0.13 -0.95 -13.84
CA ASN A 306 -0.25 0.19 -12.95
C ASN A 306 -0.15 -0.21 -11.45
N THR A 307 -0.93 -1.20 -11.00
CA THR A 307 -1.04 -1.53 -9.57
C THR A 307 -0.43 -2.88 -9.22
N LYS A 308 0.10 -3.00 -7.98
CA LYS A 308 0.53 -4.29 -7.42
C LYS A 308 -0.61 -5.30 -7.36
N LEU A 309 -1.85 -4.84 -7.15
CA LEU A 309 -3.03 -5.71 -7.15
C LEU A 309 -3.23 -6.39 -8.52
N LEU A 310 -3.13 -5.63 -9.62
CA LEU A 310 -3.21 -6.22 -10.97
C LEU A 310 -2.05 -7.18 -11.24
N GLN A 311 -0.86 -6.94 -10.68
CA GLN A 311 0.28 -7.86 -10.80
C GLN A 311 0.03 -9.18 -10.11
N SER A 312 -0.39 -9.13 -8.84
CA SER A 312 -0.77 -10.31 -8.09
C SER A 312 -1.91 -11.04 -8.78
N GLN A 313 -2.90 -10.32 -9.32
CA GLN A 313 -3.97 -10.95 -10.10
C GLN A 313 -3.42 -11.73 -11.30
N LEU A 314 -2.51 -11.14 -12.09
CA LEU A 314 -1.91 -11.84 -13.24
C LEU A 314 -1.12 -13.08 -12.80
N LEU A 315 -0.26 -12.95 -11.78
CA LEU A 315 0.69 -13.99 -11.36
C LEU A 315 0.05 -15.11 -10.53
N GLU A 316 -0.87 -14.77 -9.63
CA GLU A 316 -1.45 -15.69 -8.63
C GLU A 316 -2.79 -16.28 -9.10
N LYS A 317 -3.47 -15.65 -10.07
CA LYS A 317 -4.78 -16.09 -10.56
C LYS A 317 -4.79 -16.34 -12.06
N ASP A 318 -4.55 -15.33 -12.89
CA ASP A 318 -4.81 -15.42 -14.33
C ASP A 318 -3.84 -16.40 -15.04
N ILE A 319 -2.54 -16.33 -14.74
CA ILE A 319 -1.54 -17.24 -15.30
C ILE A 319 -1.72 -18.69 -14.81
N PRO A 320 -1.93 -18.97 -13.50
CA PRO A 320 -2.26 -20.31 -13.03
C PRO A 320 -3.51 -20.89 -13.69
N ALA A 321 -4.58 -20.10 -13.81
CA ALA A 321 -5.79 -20.52 -14.49
C ALA A 321 -5.53 -20.82 -15.97
N MET A 322 -4.72 -20.02 -16.66
CA MET A 322 -4.28 -20.31 -18.03
C MET A 322 -3.43 -21.58 -18.14
N ASN A 323 -2.56 -21.87 -17.17
CA ASN A 323 -1.75 -23.09 -17.17
C ASN A 323 -2.64 -24.34 -17.13
N GLU A 324 -3.68 -24.31 -16.30
CA GLU A 324 -4.69 -25.37 -16.20
C GLU A 324 -5.50 -25.49 -17.50
N ALA A 325 -6.04 -24.36 -18.00
CA ALA A 325 -6.86 -24.33 -19.20
C ALA A 325 -6.11 -24.79 -20.47
N LEU A 326 -4.84 -24.43 -20.60
CA LEU A 326 -4.03 -24.75 -21.78
C LEU A 326 -3.30 -26.10 -21.67
N ASN A 327 -3.20 -26.65 -20.46
CA ASN A 327 -2.48 -27.89 -20.11
C ASN A 327 -0.97 -27.82 -20.40
N PHE A 328 -0.35 -26.67 -20.14
CA PHE A 328 1.11 -26.53 -20.08
C PHE A 328 1.50 -25.33 -19.20
N LYS A 329 2.72 -25.35 -18.68
CA LYS A 329 3.22 -24.32 -17.76
C LYS A 329 3.79 -23.12 -18.52
N ILE A 330 3.20 -21.95 -18.32
CA ILE A 330 3.71 -20.64 -18.73
C ILE A 330 4.74 -20.18 -17.68
N ASN A 331 5.96 -19.93 -18.12
CA ASN A 331 7.01 -19.39 -17.26
C ASN A 331 6.93 -17.85 -17.24
N ALA A 332 5.99 -17.31 -16.46
CA ALA A 332 5.91 -15.88 -16.17
C ALA A 332 6.60 -15.55 -14.84
N LEU A 333 7.28 -14.40 -14.76
CA LEU A 333 8.01 -13.99 -13.56
C LEU A 333 7.91 -12.48 -13.31
N LEU A 334 7.82 -12.10 -12.03
CA LEU A 334 7.89 -10.72 -11.59
C LEU A 334 9.33 -10.18 -11.74
N ILE A 335 9.48 -9.06 -12.44
CA ILE A 335 10.75 -8.40 -12.71
C ILE A 335 10.80 -7.08 -11.94
N LYS A 336 11.84 -6.94 -11.09
CA LYS A 336 12.06 -5.79 -10.21
C LYS A 336 13.54 -5.38 -10.24
N SER A 337 13.88 -4.33 -9.50
CA SER A 337 15.27 -3.90 -9.34
C SER A 337 16.07 -4.92 -8.52
N LYS A 338 17.39 -4.92 -8.65
CA LYS A 338 18.27 -5.82 -7.88
C LYS A 338 18.11 -5.66 -6.36
N SER A 339 17.88 -4.44 -5.89
CA SER A 339 17.69 -4.11 -4.47
C SER A 339 16.40 -4.66 -3.87
N ASP A 340 15.43 -5.04 -4.70
CA ASP A 340 14.19 -5.69 -4.23
C ASP A 340 14.41 -7.17 -3.87
N TYR A 341 15.55 -7.76 -4.24
CA TYR A 341 15.85 -9.16 -3.96
C TYR A 341 16.88 -9.31 -2.84
N ILE A 342 16.63 -10.23 -1.93
CA ILE A 342 17.51 -10.44 -0.77
C ILE A 342 18.83 -11.11 -1.16
N SER A 343 19.85 -10.82 -0.35
CA SER A 343 21.14 -11.50 -0.32
C SER A 343 21.31 -12.20 1.04
N LEU A 344 21.76 -13.45 1.04
CA LEU A 344 22.04 -14.19 2.28
C LEU A 344 23.25 -13.60 3.02
N GLY A 345 24.22 -13.02 2.31
CA GLY A 345 25.31 -12.27 2.93
C GLY A 345 24.84 -11.00 3.64
N LEU A 346 23.82 -10.30 3.10
CA LEU A 346 23.18 -9.18 3.77
C LEU A 346 22.47 -9.63 5.06
N ILE A 347 21.69 -10.72 5.00
CA ILE A 347 21.07 -11.30 6.19
C ILE A 347 22.14 -11.67 7.22
N SER A 348 23.23 -12.34 6.81
CA SER A 348 24.34 -12.70 7.70
C SER A 348 24.95 -11.48 8.39
N GLN A 349 25.14 -10.37 7.66
CA GLN A 349 25.62 -9.12 8.25
C GLN A 349 24.62 -8.56 9.28
N ILE A 350 23.33 -8.56 8.95
CA ILE A 350 22.26 -8.11 9.87
C ILE A 350 22.25 -8.98 11.14
N LEU A 351 22.35 -10.31 11.01
CA LEU A 351 22.33 -11.22 12.15
C LEU A 351 23.54 -10.99 13.09
N LYS A 352 24.72 -10.72 12.53
CA LYS A 352 25.98 -10.48 13.27
C LYS A 352 26.06 -9.13 13.99
N ASP A 353 25.19 -8.17 13.66
CA ASP A 353 25.15 -6.88 14.34
C ASP A 353 24.74 -7.06 15.81
N ASP A 354 25.59 -6.66 16.75
CA ASP A 354 25.25 -6.70 18.17
C ASP A 354 24.37 -5.50 18.54
N THR A 355 23.08 -5.74 18.79
CA THR A 355 22.09 -4.72 19.12
C THR A 355 20.99 -5.28 20.00
N SER A 356 20.65 -4.53 21.05
CA SER A 356 19.50 -4.81 21.92
C SER A 356 18.21 -4.15 21.41
N ASN A 357 18.23 -3.52 20.23
CA ASN A 357 17.03 -2.88 19.69
C ASN A 357 15.94 -3.92 19.40
N TYR A 358 14.79 -3.76 20.05
CA TYR A 358 13.64 -4.65 19.92
C TYR A 358 13.19 -4.86 18.47
N GLU A 359 12.97 -3.78 17.72
CA GLU A 359 12.48 -3.87 16.34
C GLU A 359 13.48 -4.58 15.42
N VAL A 360 14.78 -4.34 15.61
CA VAL A 360 15.82 -5.02 14.83
C VAL A 360 15.88 -6.52 15.15
N ASN A 361 15.69 -6.92 16.41
CA ASN A 361 15.65 -8.34 16.78
C ASN A 361 14.42 -9.03 16.19
N ILE A 362 13.25 -8.38 16.17
CA ILE A 362 12.08 -8.90 15.44
C ILE A 362 12.40 -9.07 13.96
N LEU A 363 13.00 -8.06 13.30
CA LEU A 363 13.41 -8.16 11.89
C LEU A 363 14.34 -9.36 11.65
N LYS A 364 15.34 -9.58 12.52
CA LYS A 364 16.25 -10.74 12.40
C LYS A 364 15.50 -12.06 12.44
N MET A 365 14.55 -12.21 13.35
CA MET A 365 13.73 -13.42 13.49
C MET A 365 12.79 -13.60 12.29
N GLN A 366 12.19 -12.51 11.79
CA GLN A 366 11.38 -12.51 10.57
C GLN A 366 12.19 -12.99 9.36
N LEU A 367 13.40 -12.45 9.16
CA LEU A 367 14.28 -12.84 8.05
C LEU A 367 14.67 -14.33 8.13
N LEU A 368 14.94 -14.85 9.32
CA LEU A 368 15.30 -16.26 9.53
C LEU A 368 14.16 -17.22 9.18
N ILE A 369 12.92 -16.87 9.49
CA ILE A 369 11.76 -17.69 9.14
C ILE A 369 11.44 -17.53 7.66
N TRP A 370 11.32 -16.29 7.19
CA TRP A 370 10.95 -15.99 5.82
C TRP A 370 11.87 -16.65 4.79
N ILE A 371 13.19 -16.68 5.04
CA ILE A 371 14.15 -17.27 4.10
C ILE A 371 14.04 -18.81 4.00
N THR A 372 13.36 -19.46 4.95
CA THR A 372 13.03 -20.89 4.89
C THR A 372 11.78 -21.18 4.06
N GLU A 373 11.06 -20.15 3.62
CA GLU A 373 9.75 -20.28 2.97
C GLU A 373 9.71 -19.63 1.59
N THR A 374 10.36 -18.46 1.44
CA THR A 374 10.26 -17.64 0.23
C THR A 374 10.82 -18.37 -1.00
N PRO A 375 10.03 -18.46 -2.10
CA PRO A 375 10.54 -18.97 -3.37
C PRO A 375 11.29 -17.89 -4.17
N SER A 376 10.96 -16.61 -3.95
CA SER A 376 11.38 -15.49 -4.79
C SER A 376 12.50 -14.66 -4.17
N GLY A 377 12.58 -14.61 -2.84
CA GLY A 377 13.44 -13.71 -2.08
C GLY A 377 13.14 -12.24 -2.29
N ASP A 378 11.93 -11.91 -2.74
CA ASP A 378 11.44 -10.54 -2.90
C ASP A 378 11.15 -9.95 -1.52
N ILE A 379 11.93 -8.95 -1.12
CA ILE A 379 11.78 -8.35 0.20
C ILE A 379 10.41 -7.72 0.43
N GLN A 380 9.71 -7.35 -0.63
CA GLN A 380 8.37 -6.76 -0.52
C GLN A 380 7.32 -7.78 -0.07
N GLU A 381 7.66 -9.08 0.00
CA GLU A 381 6.85 -10.09 0.70
C GLU A 381 6.78 -9.78 2.20
N LEU A 382 7.82 -9.18 2.78
CA LEU A 382 7.84 -8.83 4.20
C LEU A 382 7.09 -7.53 4.49
N ASN A 383 6.30 -7.54 5.55
CA ASN A 383 5.56 -6.37 6.02
C ASN A 383 6.41 -5.47 6.94
N LEU A 384 7.55 -4.99 6.44
CA LEU A 384 8.48 -4.17 7.22
C LEU A 384 7.93 -2.74 7.40
N LYS A 385 7.82 -2.30 8.66
CA LYS A 385 7.34 -0.96 9.04
C LYS A 385 8.28 -0.31 10.05
N GLY A 386 8.18 1.02 10.19
CA GLY A 386 8.90 1.76 11.23
C GLY A 386 10.41 1.54 11.19
N GLY A 387 11.03 1.37 12.35
CA GLY A 387 12.48 1.21 12.48
C GLY A 387 13.01 -0.10 11.88
N GLN A 388 12.19 -1.15 11.72
CA GLN A 388 12.57 -2.36 10.97
C GLN A 388 12.94 -2.02 9.53
N LYS A 389 12.03 -1.31 8.83
CA LYS A 389 12.23 -0.90 7.44
C LYS A 389 13.41 0.06 7.32
N MET A 390 13.47 1.07 8.20
CA MET A 390 14.56 2.05 8.18
C MET A 390 15.93 1.40 8.38
N TYR A 391 16.05 0.46 9.31
CA TYR A 391 17.28 -0.28 9.55
C TYR A 391 17.63 -1.21 8.37
N PHE A 392 16.65 -1.91 7.81
CA PHE A 392 16.87 -2.80 6.67
C PHE A 392 17.33 -2.02 5.43
N ASP A 393 16.65 -0.92 5.08
CA ASP A 393 16.99 -0.06 3.94
C ASP A 393 18.43 0.50 4.11
N GLN A 394 18.80 0.95 5.31
CA GLN A 394 20.17 1.35 5.65
C GLN A 394 21.18 0.21 5.42
N LYS A 395 20.84 -1.03 5.78
CA LYS A 395 21.73 -2.18 5.62
C LYS A 395 21.91 -2.56 4.17
N ILE A 396 20.87 -2.47 3.33
CA ILE A 396 21.03 -2.58 1.87
C ILE A 396 22.01 -1.53 1.37
N GLU A 397 21.78 -0.28 1.74
CA GLU A 397 22.61 0.83 1.29
C GLU A 397 24.05 0.71 1.74
N THR A 398 24.34 0.07 2.88
CA THR A 398 25.71 -0.08 3.39
C THR A 398 26.37 -1.41 3.05
N TYR A 399 25.62 -2.36 2.50
CA TYR A 399 26.08 -3.72 2.23
C TYR A 399 27.27 -3.74 1.26
N VAL A 400 28.21 -4.64 1.54
CA VAL A 400 29.31 -5.00 0.65
C VAL A 400 29.23 -6.51 0.46
N PRO A 401 29.01 -7.00 -0.78
CA PRO A 401 28.82 -8.42 -1.05
C PRO A 401 29.92 -9.31 -0.48
N ALA A 402 29.52 -10.37 0.23
CA ALA A 402 30.43 -11.40 0.72
C ALA A 402 30.98 -12.27 -0.43
N ARG A 403 32.12 -12.94 -0.21
CA ARG A 403 32.61 -13.98 -1.14
C ARG A 403 31.61 -15.14 -1.16
N HIS A 404 31.21 -15.59 -2.36
CA HIS A 404 30.19 -16.64 -2.57
C HIS A 404 28.78 -16.30 -2.04
N ASP A 405 28.43 -15.01 -2.01
CA ASP A 405 27.09 -14.57 -1.62
C ASP A 405 25.99 -15.19 -2.49
N VAL A 406 24.93 -15.68 -1.85
CA VAL A 406 23.72 -16.19 -2.49
C VAL A 406 22.72 -15.04 -2.56
N HIS A 407 22.66 -14.41 -3.73
CA HIS A 407 21.73 -13.32 -4.00
C HIS A 407 20.57 -13.82 -4.86
N TYR A 408 19.34 -13.63 -4.39
CA TYR A 408 18.14 -14.13 -5.07
C TYR A 408 17.95 -13.52 -6.47
N TYR A 409 18.48 -12.33 -6.74
CA TYR A 409 18.48 -11.76 -8.08
C TYR A 409 19.25 -12.62 -9.12
N ASN A 410 20.25 -13.40 -8.69
CA ASN A 410 20.97 -14.32 -9.58
C ASN A 410 20.09 -15.49 -10.04
N PHE A 411 19.03 -15.83 -9.30
CA PHE A 411 18.01 -16.78 -9.75
C PHE A 411 17.30 -16.31 -11.01
N ILE A 412 16.97 -15.03 -11.08
CA ILE A 412 16.28 -14.47 -12.22
C ILE A 412 17.24 -14.47 -13.41
N LYS A 413 18.51 -14.10 -13.19
CA LYS A 413 19.54 -14.16 -14.25
C LYS A 413 19.76 -15.56 -14.80
N ARG A 414 19.89 -16.58 -13.95
CA ARG A 414 20.13 -17.96 -14.41
C ARG A 414 18.91 -18.58 -15.11
N ASN A 415 17.71 -18.10 -14.78
CA ASN A 415 16.46 -18.52 -15.43
C ASN A 415 16.01 -17.62 -16.58
N ALA A 416 16.78 -16.57 -16.91
CA ALA A 416 16.46 -15.55 -17.90
C ALA A 416 15.91 -16.11 -19.21
N GLN A 417 16.60 -17.10 -19.79
CA GLN A 417 16.24 -17.71 -21.07
C GLN A 417 14.97 -18.57 -21.01
N ASN A 418 14.55 -18.99 -19.81
CA ASN A 418 13.36 -19.81 -19.61
C ASN A 418 12.11 -18.98 -19.28
N ILE A 419 12.26 -17.67 -19.04
CA ILE A 419 11.14 -16.75 -18.84
C ILE A 419 10.44 -16.57 -20.20
N GLN A 420 9.12 -16.61 -20.26
CA GLN A 420 8.36 -16.30 -21.49
C GLN A 420 7.78 -14.89 -21.41
N ILE A 421 7.30 -14.52 -20.22
CA ILE A 421 6.63 -13.25 -19.94
C ILE A 421 7.24 -12.65 -18.67
N GLY A 422 7.78 -11.44 -18.77
CA GLY A 422 8.19 -10.64 -17.61
C GLY A 422 7.04 -9.75 -17.19
N ILE A 423 6.74 -9.68 -15.89
CA ILE A 423 5.71 -8.78 -15.34
C ILE A 423 6.38 -7.75 -14.45
N THR A 424 6.05 -6.47 -14.57
CA THR A 424 6.60 -5.38 -13.73
C THR A 424 5.55 -4.29 -13.48
N ASN A 425 5.83 -3.30 -12.61
CA ASN A 425 4.99 -2.09 -12.53
C ASN A 425 5.60 -0.96 -13.34
N HIS A 426 4.81 0.08 -13.59
CA HIS A 426 5.30 1.33 -14.17
C HIS A 426 6.47 1.91 -13.36
N ALA A 427 6.42 1.88 -12.03
CA ALA A 427 7.52 2.40 -11.21
C ALA A 427 8.86 1.71 -11.54
N HIS A 428 8.92 0.38 -11.44
CA HIS A 428 10.10 -0.42 -11.74
C HIS A 428 10.48 -0.34 -13.23
N LEU A 429 9.53 -0.24 -14.15
CA LEU A 429 9.81 -0.02 -15.57
C LEU A 429 10.60 1.28 -15.78
N ILE A 430 10.19 2.38 -15.16
CA ILE A 430 10.84 3.68 -15.37
C ILE A 430 12.14 3.79 -14.54
N HIS A 431 12.20 3.15 -13.37
CA HIS A 431 13.42 3.07 -12.53
C HIS A 431 14.44 2.04 -13.04
N SER A 432 14.12 1.31 -14.12
CA SER A 432 14.99 0.24 -14.58
C SER A 432 16.22 0.81 -15.27
N ASP A 433 17.33 0.83 -14.53
CA ASP A 433 18.65 1.19 -15.03
C ASP A 433 18.99 0.42 -16.31
N VAL A 434 19.68 1.10 -17.23
CA VAL A 434 20.22 0.51 -18.46
C VAL A 434 21.20 -0.61 -18.12
N GLU A 435 21.90 -0.53 -16.99
CA GLU A 435 22.82 -1.57 -16.51
C GLU A 435 22.11 -2.81 -15.92
N ASN A 436 20.80 -2.75 -15.70
CA ASN A 436 20.05 -3.90 -15.18
C ASN A 436 19.84 -4.94 -16.29
N SER A 437 20.77 -5.90 -16.35
CA SER A 437 20.85 -6.94 -17.41
C SER A 437 19.56 -7.75 -17.62
N ILE A 438 18.62 -7.77 -16.67
CA ILE A 438 17.36 -8.51 -16.83
C ILE A 438 16.36 -7.74 -17.69
N TYR A 439 16.32 -6.41 -17.61
CA TYR A 439 15.45 -5.63 -18.49
C TYR A 439 15.93 -5.67 -19.95
N GLN A 440 17.22 -5.92 -20.17
CA GLN A 440 17.80 -6.12 -21.51
C GLN A 440 17.34 -7.44 -22.18
N LEU A 441 16.71 -8.36 -21.45
CA LEU A 441 16.13 -9.58 -22.02
C LEU A 441 14.86 -9.30 -22.83
N PHE A 442 14.23 -8.14 -22.59
CA PHE A 442 12.94 -7.79 -23.15
C PHE A 442 13.14 -6.67 -24.16
N ASP A 443 13.16 -7.05 -25.44
CA ASP A 443 13.15 -6.10 -26.56
C ASP A 443 11.77 -5.48 -26.75
N ASP A 444 10.70 -6.14 -26.27
CA ASP A 444 9.31 -5.80 -26.55
C ASP A 444 8.51 -5.62 -25.25
N CYS A 445 7.62 -4.61 -25.21
CA CYS A 445 6.88 -4.25 -24.00
C CYS A 445 5.42 -3.88 -24.27
N ILE A 446 4.54 -4.36 -23.38
CA ILE A 446 3.13 -3.98 -23.30
C ILE A 446 2.95 -3.20 -22.01
N VAL A 447 2.40 -1.99 -22.10
CA VAL A 447 2.10 -1.15 -20.94
C VAL A 447 0.60 -1.00 -20.78
N ASP A 448 0.05 -1.66 -19.75
CA ASP A 448 -1.37 -1.62 -19.39
C ASP A 448 -1.66 -0.43 -18.48
N GLU A 449 -2.86 0.15 -18.60
CA GLU A 449 -3.24 1.42 -17.96
C GLU A 449 -2.22 2.55 -18.19
N ALA A 450 -1.69 2.60 -19.40
CA ALA A 450 -0.62 3.52 -19.82
C ALA A 450 -0.91 5.02 -19.55
N HIS A 451 -2.18 5.42 -19.38
CA HIS A 451 -2.55 6.78 -18.97
C HIS A 451 -1.92 7.21 -17.62
N ARG A 452 -1.43 6.26 -16.80
CA ARG A 452 -0.79 6.52 -15.49
C ARG A 452 0.72 6.70 -15.56
N LEU A 453 1.37 6.35 -16.67
CA LEU A 453 2.82 6.49 -16.83
C LEU A 453 3.39 7.86 -16.39
N PRO A 454 2.77 9.00 -16.74
CA PRO A 454 3.28 10.32 -16.33
C PRO A 454 3.42 10.48 -14.82
N ASP A 455 2.52 9.88 -14.04
CA ASP A 455 2.51 10.01 -12.58
C ASP A 455 3.72 9.29 -11.96
N TYR A 456 4.10 8.14 -12.52
CA TYR A 456 5.29 7.41 -12.08
C TYR A 456 6.58 8.08 -12.53
N ALA A 457 6.61 8.65 -13.73
CA ALA A 457 7.75 9.42 -14.21
C ALA A 457 7.95 10.69 -13.38
N LEU A 458 6.87 11.39 -13.00
CA LEU A 458 6.93 12.56 -12.12
C LEU A 458 7.54 12.21 -10.75
N ASN A 459 7.11 11.11 -10.14
CA ASN A 459 7.67 10.67 -8.86
C ASN A 459 9.17 10.39 -8.95
N GLN A 460 9.64 9.83 -10.07
CA GLN A 460 11.06 9.52 -10.27
C GLN A 460 11.93 10.76 -10.45
N VAL A 461 11.43 11.81 -11.09
CA VAL A 461 12.19 13.06 -11.26
C VAL A 461 12.10 13.98 -10.05
N THR A 462 11.27 13.65 -9.05
CA THR A 462 11.07 14.48 -7.86
C THR A 462 11.92 13.97 -6.71
N ASN A 463 12.88 14.77 -6.28
CA ASN A 463 13.70 14.51 -5.10
C ASN A 463 13.15 15.21 -3.85
N GLU A 464 13.34 14.58 -2.69
CA GLU A 464 12.85 15.06 -1.39
C GLU A 464 13.99 15.18 -0.37
N LEU A 465 14.03 16.32 0.32
CA LEU A 465 14.84 16.55 1.52
C LEU A 465 13.92 16.72 2.74
N SER A 466 13.91 15.73 3.62
CA SER A 466 13.06 15.68 4.82
C SER A 466 13.88 15.88 6.10
N TYR A 467 13.40 16.73 7.02
CA TYR A 467 14.06 16.92 8.31
C TYR A 467 14.16 15.62 9.10
N ALA A 468 13.06 14.86 9.17
CA ALA A 468 12.99 13.64 9.95
C ALA A 468 13.99 12.59 9.42
N ASP A 469 14.07 12.43 8.11
CA ASP A 469 15.00 11.48 7.49
C ASP A 469 16.44 11.89 7.74
N ILE A 470 16.82 13.15 7.45
CA ILE A 470 18.19 13.61 7.64
C ILE A 470 18.61 13.54 9.10
N LYS A 471 17.74 13.96 10.02
CA LYS A 471 17.99 13.88 11.46
C LYS A 471 18.18 12.43 11.91
N TYR A 472 17.41 11.50 11.38
CA TYR A 472 17.58 10.07 11.63
C TYR A 472 18.94 9.57 11.10
N GLN A 473 19.30 9.91 9.86
CA GLN A 473 20.55 9.49 9.22
C GLN A 473 21.79 10.04 9.95
N LEU A 474 21.78 11.30 10.37
CA LEU A 474 22.81 11.87 11.23
C LEU A 474 22.80 11.20 12.61
N GLY A 475 21.60 10.98 13.15
CA GLY A 475 21.40 10.25 14.38
C GLY A 475 22.05 8.87 14.36
N LEU A 476 22.07 8.15 13.23
CA LEU A 476 22.72 6.83 13.11
C LEU A 476 24.25 6.89 13.25
N ILE A 477 24.87 8.01 12.89
CA ILE A 477 26.30 8.21 13.07
C ILE A 477 26.61 8.39 14.56
N GLY A 478 25.80 9.21 15.25
CA GLY A 478 25.98 9.61 16.64
C GLY A 478 26.63 10.98 16.76
N LYS A 479 26.46 11.63 17.92
CA LYS A 479 27.05 12.96 18.20
C LYS A 479 28.39 12.88 18.93
N ASN A 480 28.64 11.75 19.57
CA ASN A 480 29.81 11.52 20.41
C ASN A 480 30.38 10.12 20.16
N GLU A 481 31.65 9.95 20.51
CA GLU A 481 32.46 8.74 20.36
C GLU A 481 31.90 7.53 21.12
N ASN A 482 30.90 7.73 21.98
CA ASN A 482 30.26 6.65 22.74
C ASN A 482 28.94 6.18 22.11
N GLU A 483 28.50 6.81 21.02
CA GLU A 483 27.25 6.49 20.32
C GLU A 483 27.52 5.79 18.99
N LYS A 484 26.74 4.72 18.72
CA LYS A 484 26.47 4.16 17.39
C LYS A 484 27.71 3.94 16.51
N LEU A 485 27.77 4.52 15.29
CA LEU A 485 28.89 4.29 14.36
C LEU A 485 30.17 4.95 14.86
N LEU A 486 30.10 6.11 15.51
CA LEU A 486 31.27 6.74 16.11
C LEU A 486 31.89 5.87 17.21
N LYS A 487 31.07 5.15 17.99
CA LYS A 487 31.55 4.14 18.97
C LYS A 487 32.33 3.01 18.32
N ALA A 488 31.86 2.51 17.19
CA ALA A 488 32.58 1.46 16.47
C ALA A 488 33.94 1.95 15.93
N ILE A 489 34.03 3.22 15.54
CA ILE A 489 35.29 3.85 15.14
C ILE A 489 36.22 4.08 16.33
N ASP A 490 35.70 4.53 17.47
CA ASP A 490 36.46 4.68 18.71
C ASP A 490 37.03 3.35 19.20
N GLN A 491 36.22 2.29 19.19
CA GLN A 491 36.67 0.94 19.50
C GLN A 491 37.75 0.44 18.53
N LEU A 492 37.59 0.71 17.23
CA LEU A 492 38.59 0.34 16.23
C LEU A 492 39.92 1.06 16.46
N GLU A 493 39.91 2.34 16.78
CA GLU A 493 41.14 3.08 17.07
C GLU A 493 41.81 2.56 18.36
N LYS A 494 41.03 2.25 19.39
CA LYS A 494 41.53 1.58 20.61
C LYS A 494 42.18 0.24 20.27
N GLN A 495 41.53 -0.59 19.45
CA GLN A 495 42.09 -1.86 18.97
C GLN A 495 43.34 -1.64 18.12
N ARG A 496 43.36 -0.66 17.22
CA ARG A 496 44.53 -0.31 16.41
C ARG A 496 45.73 0.01 17.29
N ILE A 497 45.54 0.75 18.38
CA ILE A 497 46.60 1.09 19.34
C ILE A 497 47.03 -0.15 20.15
N LEU A 498 46.08 -0.93 20.68
CA LEU A 498 46.36 -2.08 21.54
C LEU A 498 46.98 -3.25 20.78
N GLU A 499 46.47 -3.56 19.60
CA GLU A 499 46.83 -4.72 18.78
C GLU A 499 47.82 -4.38 17.66
N LYS A 500 48.23 -3.11 17.52
CA LYS A 500 49.15 -2.60 16.48
C LYS A 500 48.70 -2.96 15.06
N LEU A 501 47.41 -2.75 14.78
CA LEU A 501 46.85 -3.00 13.45
C LEU A 501 47.49 -2.06 12.41
N ASP A 502 47.77 -2.58 11.21
CA ASP A 502 48.30 -1.81 10.07
C ASP A 502 47.19 -0.98 9.40
N ILE A 503 46.69 -0.02 10.16
CA ILE A 503 45.64 0.94 9.77
C ILE A 503 46.19 2.32 10.13
N ALA A 504 45.95 3.33 9.28
CA ALA A 504 46.33 4.70 9.61
C ALA A 504 45.56 5.20 10.85
N PRO A 505 46.15 6.07 11.70
CA PRO A 505 45.48 6.64 12.86
C PRO A 505 44.18 7.35 12.48
N ILE A 506 43.14 7.15 13.29
CA ILE A 506 41.83 7.77 13.08
C ILE A 506 41.67 8.94 14.05
N ASP A 507 41.45 10.15 13.52
CA ASP A 507 41.16 11.33 14.34
C ASP A 507 39.70 11.32 14.86
N ILE A 508 39.48 10.62 15.97
CA ILE A 508 38.15 10.51 16.60
C ILE A 508 37.64 11.86 17.10
N PHE A 509 38.53 12.69 17.66
CA PHE A 509 38.14 13.99 18.24
C PHE A 509 37.73 14.97 17.14
N GLY A 510 38.50 15.06 16.06
CA GLY A 510 38.15 15.85 14.88
C GLY A 510 36.88 15.36 14.20
N LEU A 511 36.67 14.04 14.16
CA LEU A 511 35.44 13.44 13.65
C LEU A 511 34.22 13.80 14.52
N LYS A 512 34.33 13.69 15.85
CA LYS A 512 33.27 14.11 16.80
C LYS A 512 32.91 15.58 16.62
N ALA A 513 33.90 16.46 16.62
CA ALA A 513 33.69 17.89 16.43
C ALA A 513 32.99 18.17 15.10
N SER A 514 33.44 17.50 14.04
CA SER A 514 32.85 17.62 12.72
C SER A 514 31.41 17.14 12.64
N MET A 515 31.07 16.03 13.32
CA MET A 515 29.70 15.54 13.38
C MET A 515 28.76 16.49 14.13
N ASN A 516 29.21 17.09 15.23
CA ASN A 516 28.41 18.10 15.94
C ASN A 516 28.12 19.32 15.08
N GLU A 517 29.12 19.82 14.35
CA GLU A 517 28.93 20.93 13.42
C GLU A 517 27.97 20.58 12.28
N ILE A 518 28.04 19.38 11.71
CA ILE A 518 27.07 18.92 10.69
C ILE A 518 25.65 18.89 11.26
N HIS A 519 25.47 18.44 12.51
CA HIS A 519 24.18 18.48 13.19
C HIS A 519 23.65 19.91 13.37
N GLU A 520 24.50 20.85 13.77
CA GLU A 520 24.14 22.26 13.94
C GLU A 520 23.76 22.91 12.61
N LEU A 521 24.57 22.71 11.56
CA LEU A 521 24.28 23.22 10.22
C LEU A 521 22.97 22.66 9.66
N ASN A 522 22.65 21.39 9.92
CA ASN A 522 21.35 20.83 9.57
C ASN A 522 20.20 21.50 10.33
N GLU A 523 20.35 21.77 11.63
CA GLU A 523 19.33 22.51 12.40
C GLU A 523 19.16 23.94 11.89
N GLN A 524 20.26 24.58 11.45
CA GLN A 524 20.23 25.90 10.81
C GLN A 524 19.43 25.85 9.51
N LEU A 525 19.76 24.95 8.58
CA LEU A 525 19.06 24.79 7.29
C LEU A 525 17.54 24.70 7.48
N PHE A 526 17.08 23.82 8.36
CA PHE A 526 15.64 23.63 8.57
C PHE A 526 14.99 24.74 9.41
N SER A 527 15.76 25.50 10.18
CA SER A 527 15.26 26.73 10.82
C SER A 527 15.08 27.83 9.77
N THR A 528 16.00 27.96 8.81
CA THR A 528 15.87 28.86 7.65
C THR A 528 14.62 28.53 6.83
N ILE A 529 14.42 27.24 6.49
CA ILE A 529 13.21 26.80 5.76
C ILE A 529 11.94 27.08 6.59
N PHE A 530 11.98 26.88 7.90
CA PHE A 530 10.83 27.16 8.77
C PHE A 530 10.48 28.66 8.81
N THR A 531 11.47 29.54 8.87
CA THR A 531 11.25 30.99 8.76
C THR A 531 10.62 31.36 7.42
N ILE A 532 11.13 30.80 6.32
CA ILE A 532 10.56 30.99 4.98
C ILE A 532 9.08 30.60 4.97
N ILE A 533 8.71 29.46 5.56
CA ILE A 533 7.30 29.04 5.64
C ILE A 533 6.45 30.08 6.37
N ASN A 534 6.93 30.60 7.50
CA ASN A 534 6.17 31.56 8.32
C ASN A 534 5.99 32.92 7.63
N ASP A 535 6.91 33.29 6.73
CA ASP A 535 6.89 34.56 6.00
C ASP A 535 6.22 34.45 4.62
N SER A 536 5.77 33.25 4.21
CA SER A 536 5.22 32.99 2.87
C SER A 536 3.71 32.75 2.88
N ASP A 537 3.10 32.86 1.69
CA ASP A 537 1.74 32.39 1.48
C ASP A 537 1.69 30.85 1.54
N VAL A 538 0.87 30.34 2.45
CA VAL A 538 0.71 28.92 2.71
C VAL A 538 -0.61 28.42 2.13
N TYR A 539 -0.56 27.31 1.39
CA TYR A 539 -1.72 26.69 0.77
C TYR A 539 -1.91 25.25 1.22
N ASP A 540 -3.13 24.91 1.62
CA ASP A 540 -3.48 23.54 1.98
C ASP A 540 -3.56 22.64 0.75
N ASP A 541 -3.12 21.39 0.90
CA ASP A 541 -3.43 20.33 -0.04
C ASP A 541 -4.93 19.98 -0.03
N ASP A 542 -5.38 19.22 -1.03
CA ASP A 542 -6.81 18.90 -1.20
C ASP A 542 -7.41 18.13 0.01
N ILE A 543 -6.55 17.58 0.88
CA ILE A 543 -6.89 16.77 2.06
C ILE A 543 -6.68 17.55 3.38
N HIS A 544 -6.20 18.80 3.33
CA HIS A 544 -5.86 19.64 4.50
C HIS A 544 -4.92 18.93 5.48
N ARG A 545 -4.02 18.08 4.96
CA ARG A 545 -3.03 17.31 5.71
C ARG A 545 -1.65 17.96 5.64
N PHE A 546 -1.36 18.60 4.51
CA PHE A 546 -0.10 19.26 4.27
C PHE A 546 -0.34 20.70 3.85
N HIS A 547 0.55 21.55 4.32
CA HIS A 547 0.62 22.95 3.99
C HIS A 547 1.81 23.14 3.06
N ASN A 548 1.60 23.77 1.92
CA ASN A 548 2.60 23.92 0.86
C ASN A 548 2.94 25.40 0.61
N VAL A 549 4.22 25.65 0.37
CA VAL A 549 4.75 26.94 -0.09
C VAL A 549 5.40 26.72 -1.45
N PHE A 550 4.82 27.33 -2.47
CA PHE A 550 5.24 27.15 -3.86
C PHE A 550 6.24 28.21 -4.33
N THR A 551 6.16 29.41 -3.78
CA THR A 551 7.03 30.53 -4.14
C THR A 551 7.83 30.95 -2.92
N PHE A 552 9.16 30.88 -3.02
CA PHE A 552 10.08 31.27 -1.96
C PHE A 552 11.48 31.58 -2.52
N GLU A 553 12.27 32.34 -1.77
CA GLU A 553 13.65 32.66 -2.11
C GLU A 553 14.59 31.50 -1.75
N THR A 554 15.41 31.05 -2.71
CA THR A 554 16.30 29.88 -2.52
C THR A 554 17.69 30.25 -1.99
N LYS A 555 18.04 31.54 -1.95
CA LYS A 555 19.39 32.02 -1.63
C LYS A 555 19.92 31.54 -0.28
N ASP A 556 19.12 31.67 0.78
CA ASP A 556 19.56 31.28 2.12
C ASP A 556 19.59 29.76 2.30
N ILE A 557 18.66 29.04 1.67
CA ILE A 557 18.68 27.57 1.59
C ILE A 557 19.96 27.10 0.91
N LEU A 558 20.34 27.69 -0.23
CA LEU A 558 21.56 27.36 -0.96
C LEU A 558 22.82 27.63 -0.14
N LYS A 559 22.86 28.73 0.63
CA LYS A 559 23.97 29.04 1.53
C LYS A 559 24.12 27.96 2.60
N ASP A 560 23.03 27.56 3.24
CA ASP A 560 23.05 26.55 4.30
C ASP A 560 23.41 25.16 3.75
N LEU A 561 22.84 24.77 2.59
CA LEU A 561 23.22 23.54 1.88
C LEU A 561 24.71 23.50 1.56
N HIS A 562 25.25 24.59 1.02
CA HIS A 562 26.67 24.69 0.68
C HIS A 562 27.58 24.49 1.90
N ALA A 563 27.24 25.11 3.03
CA ALA A 563 27.99 24.96 4.28
C ALA A 563 28.01 23.50 4.78
N ILE A 564 26.85 22.82 4.74
CA ILE A 564 26.76 21.40 5.14
C ILE A 564 27.59 20.52 4.19
N ILE A 565 27.50 20.73 2.88
CA ILE A 565 28.22 19.95 1.88
C ILE A 565 29.74 20.12 2.03
N ASP A 566 30.21 21.36 2.21
CA ASP A 566 31.63 21.65 2.46
C ASP A 566 32.13 20.94 3.73
N LYS A 567 31.35 21.00 4.81
CA LYS A 567 31.70 20.30 6.05
C LYS A 567 31.72 18.79 5.88
N LEU A 568 30.77 18.21 5.15
CA LEU A 568 30.76 16.78 4.82
C LEU A 568 31.98 16.38 3.98
N ASN A 569 32.40 17.20 3.01
CA ASN A 569 33.62 16.95 2.23
C ASN A 569 34.87 16.92 3.11
N LYS A 570 35.07 17.93 3.95
CA LYS A 570 36.19 17.98 4.91
C LYS A 570 36.18 16.80 5.87
N THR A 571 35.00 16.36 6.31
CA THR A 571 34.87 15.20 7.20
C THR A 571 35.23 13.89 6.47
N LEU A 572 34.88 13.76 5.18
CA LEU A 572 35.22 12.59 4.37
C LEU A 572 36.72 12.45 4.13
N GLU A 573 37.47 13.56 4.13
CA GLU A 573 38.94 13.57 3.97
C GLU A 573 39.67 12.88 5.13
N ILE A 574 39.09 12.89 6.34
CA ILE A 574 39.61 12.18 7.52
C ILE A 574 39.82 10.68 7.23
N PHE A 575 39.05 10.11 6.31
CA PHE A 575 39.09 8.68 5.98
C PHE A 575 39.95 8.35 4.75
N ASN A 576 40.62 9.33 4.15
CA ASN A 576 41.45 9.08 2.96
C ASN A 576 42.62 8.14 3.29
N GLY A 577 42.82 7.11 2.47
CA GLY A 577 43.84 6.09 2.69
C GLY A 577 43.48 4.99 3.70
N ILE A 578 42.30 5.04 4.32
CA ILE A 578 41.88 4.06 5.34
C ILE A 578 40.94 3.00 4.73
N SER A 579 41.46 1.78 4.51
CA SER A 579 40.67 0.67 3.95
C SER A 579 40.26 -0.34 5.04
N HIS A 580 39.37 0.07 5.95
CA HIS A 580 38.79 -0.82 6.97
C HIS A 580 37.27 -0.92 6.84
N LYS A 581 36.68 -2.09 7.15
CA LYS A 581 35.23 -2.34 6.99
C LYS A 581 34.38 -1.32 7.78
N THR A 582 34.71 -1.06 9.04
CA THR A 582 34.00 -0.09 9.90
C THR A 582 34.06 1.33 9.34
N VAL A 583 35.24 1.74 8.87
CA VAL A 583 35.47 3.05 8.25
C VAL A 583 34.68 3.19 6.95
N LYS A 584 34.67 2.15 6.11
CA LYS A 584 33.86 2.11 4.89
C LYS A 584 32.38 2.30 5.18
N SER A 585 31.86 1.72 6.27
CA SER A 585 30.45 1.89 6.67
C SER A 585 30.12 3.34 7.01
N LEU A 586 30.92 4.01 7.84
CA LEU A 586 30.71 5.41 8.19
C LEU A 586 30.90 6.34 6.98
N ARG A 587 31.95 6.10 6.18
CA ARG A 587 32.20 6.87 4.94
C ARG A 587 31.02 6.78 3.97
N LYS A 588 30.43 5.59 3.81
CA LYS A 588 29.26 5.39 2.95
C LYS A 588 28.04 6.18 3.44
N GLN A 589 27.84 6.22 4.76
CA GLN A 589 26.78 7.03 5.39
C GLN A 589 26.95 8.53 5.16
N LEU A 590 28.19 9.04 5.29
CA LEU A 590 28.51 10.45 5.02
C LEU A 590 28.39 10.80 3.53
N LEU A 591 28.79 9.89 2.64
CA LEU A 591 28.59 10.05 1.19
C LEU A 591 27.12 10.11 0.83
N TYR A 592 26.28 9.25 1.39
CA TYR A 592 24.84 9.28 1.18
C TYR A 592 24.24 10.66 1.54
N LEU A 593 24.56 11.17 2.74
CA LEU A 593 24.09 12.48 3.18
C LEU A 593 24.59 13.59 2.23
N LYS A 594 25.88 13.56 1.88
CA LYS A 594 26.49 14.53 0.96
C LYS A 594 25.78 14.52 -0.38
N ASP A 595 25.57 13.35 -0.98
CA ASP A 595 24.96 13.22 -2.30
C ASP A 595 23.51 13.71 -2.26
N LYS A 596 22.77 13.41 -1.18
CA LYS A 596 21.40 13.91 -0.97
C LYS A 596 21.34 15.44 -0.91
N PHE A 597 22.21 16.09 -0.14
CA PHE A 597 22.27 17.57 -0.09
C PHE A 597 22.74 18.17 -1.41
N LYS A 598 23.74 17.58 -2.04
CA LYS A 598 24.33 18.07 -3.28
C LYS A 598 23.34 18.03 -4.45
N ASN A 599 22.55 16.97 -4.57
CA ASN A 599 21.52 16.87 -5.61
C ASN A 599 20.50 18.01 -5.47
N ILE A 600 20.01 18.28 -4.26
CA ILE A 600 19.09 19.38 -3.99
C ILE A 600 19.75 20.74 -4.27
N GLU A 601 21.00 20.95 -3.82
CA GLU A 601 21.75 22.19 -4.09
C GLU A 601 21.90 22.45 -5.60
N GLN A 602 22.22 21.42 -6.38
CA GLN A 602 22.38 21.52 -7.84
C GLN A 602 21.06 21.87 -8.52
N SER A 603 19.98 21.20 -8.17
CA SER A 603 18.66 21.43 -8.78
C SER A 603 18.10 22.81 -8.44
N LEU A 604 18.26 23.27 -7.20
CA LEU A 604 17.88 24.64 -6.83
C LEU A 604 18.72 25.70 -7.57
N LYS A 605 20.03 25.47 -7.75
CA LYS A 605 20.91 26.36 -8.55
C LYS A 605 20.51 26.42 -10.02
N ALA A 606 20.02 25.31 -10.57
CA ALA A 606 19.54 25.22 -11.94
C ALA A 606 18.15 25.88 -12.14
N GLY A 607 17.52 26.39 -11.08
CA GLY A 607 16.20 27.01 -11.15
C GLY A 607 15.07 26.01 -11.39
N HIS A 608 15.27 24.76 -11.01
CA HIS A 608 14.26 23.72 -11.16
C HIS A 608 13.04 23.97 -10.28
N THR A 609 11.87 23.54 -10.76
CA THR A 609 10.60 23.67 -10.02
C THR A 609 10.72 23.00 -8.66
N SER A 610 10.42 23.73 -7.59
CA SER A 610 10.52 23.27 -6.21
C SER A 610 9.36 23.79 -5.35
N PHE A 611 9.08 23.12 -4.24
CA PHE A 611 8.11 23.58 -3.24
C PHE A 611 8.46 23.02 -1.86
N ILE A 612 8.03 23.72 -0.81
CA ILE A 612 8.17 23.26 0.57
C ILE A 612 6.81 22.73 1.04
N SER A 613 6.83 21.63 1.79
CA SER A 613 5.65 21.04 2.41
C SER A 613 5.87 20.83 3.91
N ILE A 614 4.86 21.11 4.72
CA ILE A 614 4.90 20.91 6.17
C ILE A 614 3.56 20.34 6.65
N LYS A 615 3.61 19.30 7.49
CA LYS A 615 2.39 18.67 8.04
C LYS A 615 1.80 19.46 9.21
N ASN A 616 2.66 20.08 10.01
CA ASN A 616 2.25 20.86 11.17
C ASN A 616 3.03 22.16 11.20
N LEU A 617 2.32 23.29 11.01
CA LEU A 617 2.89 24.64 10.98
C LEU A 617 3.64 25.03 12.27
N SER A 618 3.38 24.35 13.39
CA SER A 618 4.11 24.57 14.65
C SER A 618 5.35 23.69 14.84
N GLN A 619 5.55 22.69 13.97
CA GLN A 619 6.57 21.66 14.16
C GLN A 619 7.47 21.52 12.93
N LYS A 620 8.68 22.10 13.03
CA LYS A 620 9.74 21.97 12.02
C LYS A 620 10.11 20.54 11.66
N SER A 621 9.84 19.58 12.56
CA SER A 621 10.16 18.18 12.33
C SER A 621 9.39 17.53 11.19
N THR A 622 8.36 18.21 10.67
CA THR A 622 7.51 17.73 9.58
C THR A 622 7.81 18.37 8.23
N ILE A 623 8.84 19.22 8.14
CA ILE A 623 9.25 19.93 6.93
C ILE A 623 9.85 18.96 5.91
N ARG A 624 9.46 19.17 4.65
CA ARG A 624 9.97 18.51 3.45
C ARG A 624 10.17 19.54 2.35
N LEU A 625 11.32 19.50 1.70
CA LEU A 625 11.61 20.29 0.51
C LEU A 625 11.63 19.36 -0.70
N TYR A 626 10.82 19.66 -1.72
CA TYR A 626 10.74 18.89 -2.95
C TYR A 626 11.33 19.68 -4.11
N VAL A 627 12.07 19.01 -4.97
CA VAL A 627 12.63 19.59 -6.20
C VAL A 627 12.45 18.60 -7.35
N LYS A 628 12.05 19.10 -8.52
CA LYS A 628 11.93 18.31 -9.75
C LYS A 628 13.20 18.45 -10.60
N ASP A 629 14.02 17.42 -10.64
CA ASP A 629 15.37 17.49 -11.19
C ASP A 629 15.44 17.43 -12.72
N TYR A 630 14.46 16.82 -13.36
CA TYR A 630 14.45 16.60 -14.80
C TYR A 630 13.05 16.75 -15.36
N ALA A 631 12.95 16.94 -16.67
CA ALA A 631 11.67 16.92 -17.35
C ALA A 631 11.07 15.50 -17.32
N VAL A 632 9.79 15.41 -17.01
CA VAL A 632 9.02 14.15 -17.02
C VAL A 632 9.06 13.52 -18.41
N LYS A 633 8.94 14.35 -19.46
CA LYS A 633 9.01 13.90 -20.86
C LYS A 633 10.35 13.23 -21.21
N ASP A 634 11.46 13.69 -20.64
CA ASP A 634 12.78 13.10 -20.88
C ASP A 634 12.86 11.67 -20.34
N VAL A 635 12.32 11.46 -19.13
CA VAL A 635 12.30 10.14 -18.50
C VAL A 635 11.41 9.18 -19.27
N LEU A 636 10.19 9.60 -19.65
CA LEU A 636 9.30 8.78 -20.47
C LEU A 636 9.93 8.42 -21.83
N THR A 637 10.65 9.35 -22.44
CA THR A 637 11.32 9.11 -23.72
C THR A 637 12.46 8.10 -23.57
N LYS A 638 13.39 8.34 -22.65
CA LYS A 638 14.59 7.50 -22.49
C LYS A 638 14.29 6.13 -21.88
N GLN A 639 13.50 6.09 -20.81
CA GLN A 639 13.30 4.87 -20.02
C GLN A 639 12.17 3.99 -20.53
N VAL A 640 11.29 4.50 -21.38
CA VAL A 640 10.15 3.75 -21.92
C VAL A 640 10.21 3.70 -23.45
N LEU A 641 10.18 4.86 -24.12
CA LEU A 641 10.03 4.90 -25.58
C LEU A 641 11.25 4.36 -26.35
N GLU A 642 12.46 4.68 -25.92
CA GLU A 642 13.71 4.28 -26.59
C GLU A 642 14.22 2.91 -26.14
N LYS A 643 13.70 2.40 -25.03
CA LYS A 643 14.13 1.14 -24.43
C LYS A 643 13.66 -0.09 -25.18
N PHE A 644 12.49 0.00 -25.82
CA PHE A 644 11.83 -1.14 -26.47
C PHE A 644 11.70 -0.92 -27.99
N LYS A 645 11.87 -2.01 -28.74
CA LYS A 645 11.65 -2.08 -30.19
C LYS A 645 10.16 -2.02 -30.46
N SER A 646 9.40 -3.04 -30.04
CA SER A 646 7.95 -2.98 -29.99
C SER A 646 7.46 -2.41 -28.66
N LEU A 647 6.52 -1.48 -28.71
CA LEU A 647 5.95 -0.85 -27.53
C LEU A 647 4.46 -0.61 -27.72
N ILE A 648 3.63 -1.33 -26.96
CA ILE A 648 2.17 -1.22 -27.03
C ILE A 648 1.66 -0.56 -25.76
N PHE A 649 1.08 0.64 -25.89
CA PHE A 649 0.35 1.30 -24.81
C PHE A 649 -1.13 0.92 -24.88
N ILE A 650 -1.67 0.35 -23.80
CA ILE A 650 -3.07 -0.04 -23.69
C ILE A 650 -3.69 0.67 -22.50
N SER A 651 -4.87 1.27 -22.67
CA SER A 651 -5.63 1.80 -21.55
C SER A 651 -7.09 2.01 -21.94
N GLY A 652 -7.98 2.04 -20.94
CA GLY A 652 -9.39 2.37 -21.17
C GLY A 652 -9.61 3.83 -21.55
N THR A 653 -8.61 4.67 -21.33
CA THR A 653 -8.72 6.11 -21.45
C THR A 653 -7.45 6.79 -21.97
N LEU A 654 -6.98 6.42 -23.16
CA LEU A 654 -5.83 7.08 -23.80
C LEU A 654 -6.22 8.28 -24.66
N LYS A 655 -7.41 8.24 -25.27
CA LYS A 655 -7.85 9.33 -26.15
C LYS A 655 -8.32 10.52 -25.34
N PHE A 656 -7.98 11.70 -25.83
CA PHE A 656 -8.56 12.97 -25.43
C PHE A 656 -9.02 13.70 -26.70
N ASN A 657 -10.28 14.18 -26.71
CA ASN A 657 -10.89 14.81 -27.88
C ASN A 657 -10.77 13.95 -29.17
N HIS A 658 -11.17 12.67 -29.08
CA HIS A 658 -11.08 11.68 -30.16
C HIS A 658 -9.66 11.44 -30.72
N SER A 659 -8.62 11.90 -30.04
CA SER A 659 -7.24 11.84 -30.53
C SER A 659 -6.27 11.29 -29.49
N PHE A 660 -5.20 10.64 -29.95
CA PHE A 660 -4.09 10.18 -29.13
C PHE A 660 -2.99 11.24 -28.95
N GLU A 661 -3.11 12.40 -29.60
CA GLU A 661 -2.07 13.44 -29.61
C GLU A 661 -1.67 13.93 -28.21
N ALA A 662 -2.63 14.10 -27.30
CA ALA A 662 -2.33 14.50 -25.92
C ALA A 662 -1.37 13.53 -25.21
N PHE A 663 -1.51 12.22 -25.47
CA PHE A 663 -0.62 11.21 -24.91
C PHE A 663 0.74 11.18 -25.64
N LYS A 664 0.76 11.39 -26.97
CA LYS A 664 2.02 11.49 -27.73
C LYS A 664 2.90 12.66 -27.29
N GLN A 665 2.29 13.79 -26.91
CA GLN A 665 2.99 14.99 -26.42
C GLN A 665 3.76 14.79 -25.10
N LEU A 666 3.61 13.63 -24.44
CA LEU A 666 4.39 13.25 -23.27
C LEU A 666 5.80 12.76 -23.61
N PHE A 667 6.14 12.62 -24.90
CA PHE A 667 7.45 12.21 -25.36
C PHE A 667 8.14 13.34 -26.12
N ASN A 668 9.45 13.51 -25.92
CA ASN A 668 10.28 14.54 -26.56
C ASN A 668 10.74 14.15 -27.97
N LYS A 669 10.05 13.21 -28.61
CA LYS A 669 10.42 12.65 -29.92
C LYS A 669 9.17 12.44 -30.75
N ASP A 670 9.23 12.88 -32.00
CA ASP A 670 8.19 12.60 -32.97
C ASP A 670 8.34 11.15 -33.45
N VAL A 671 7.55 10.26 -32.87
CA VAL A 671 7.52 8.84 -33.19
C VAL A 671 6.14 8.52 -33.74
N HIS A 672 6.12 7.79 -34.87
CA HIS A 672 4.88 7.27 -35.40
C HIS A 672 4.34 6.16 -34.48
N PHE A 673 3.05 6.24 -34.14
CA PHE A 673 2.34 5.22 -33.41
C PHE A 673 1.16 4.75 -34.24
N ASN A 674 1.05 3.45 -34.44
CA ASN A 674 -0.18 2.85 -34.94
C ASN A 674 -1.27 3.00 -33.86
N THR A 675 -2.47 3.43 -34.25
CA THR A 675 -3.54 3.73 -33.30
C THR A 675 -4.74 2.84 -33.54
N PHE A 676 -5.23 2.21 -32.48
CA PHE A 676 -6.36 1.28 -32.55
C PHE A 676 -7.40 1.60 -31.49
N GLU A 677 -8.66 1.34 -31.82
CA GLU A 677 -9.79 1.52 -30.92
C GLU A 677 -10.59 0.22 -30.85
N VAL A 678 -10.70 -0.34 -29.66
CA VAL A 678 -11.46 -1.56 -29.41
C VAL A 678 -12.74 -1.18 -28.66
N ASN A 679 -13.76 -0.84 -29.43
CA ASN A 679 -15.08 -0.52 -28.91
C ASN A 679 -15.83 -1.79 -28.55
N THR A 680 -15.96 -2.07 -27.26
CA THR A 680 -17.05 -2.92 -26.77
C THR A 680 -18.31 -2.08 -26.81
N SER A 681 -19.28 -2.45 -27.63
CA SER A 681 -20.57 -1.76 -27.69
C SER A 681 -21.16 -1.67 -26.28
N LEU A 682 -21.13 -0.48 -25.68
CA LEU A 682 -21.87 -0.12 -24.47
C LEU A 682 -23.36 -0.10 -24.80
N GLN A 683 -23.94 -1.27 -25.11
CA GLN A 683 -25.40 -1.38 -25.23
C GLN A 683 -26.10 -1.00 -23.92
N SER A 684 -25.38 -1.06 -22.79
CA SER A 684 -25.83 -0.66 -21.44
C SER A 684 -25.97 0.85 -21.21
N ALA A 685 -25.30 1.72 -21.97
CA ALA A 685 -25.39 3.17 -21.76
C ALA A 685 -26.81 3.72 -21.99
N LYS A 686 -27.63 3.01 -22.78
CA LYS A 686 -29.06 3.32 -22.98
C LYS A 686 -29.92 3.21 -21.71
N ASN A 687 -29.43 2.51 -20.68
CA ASN A 687 -30.10 2.27 -19.40
C ASN A 687 -29.65 3.20 -18.27
N THR A 688 -28.76 4.15 -18.55
CA THR A 688 -28.23 5.11 -17.56
C THR A 688 -28.61 6.53 -17.93
N SER A 689 -29.01 7.31 -16.92
CA SER A 689 -29.36 8.72 -17.07
C SER A 689 -28.37 9.62 -16.35
N VAL A 690 -28.06 10.76 -16.95
CA VAL A 690 -27.27 11.84 -16.35
C VAL A 690 -28.23 12.98 -16.07
N PHE A 691 -28.29 13.41 -14.81
CA PHE A 691 -29.09 14.52 -14.35
C PHE A 691 -28.20 15.68 -13.92
N ILE A 692 -28.51 16.88 -14.39
CA ILE A 692 -27.81 18.11 -14.01
C ILE A 692 -28.84 19.03 -13.35
N PRO A 693 -28.78 19.20 -12.02
CA PRO A 693 -29.65 20.12 -11.31
C PRO A 693 -29.58 21.55 -11.85
N SER A 694 -30.73 22.23 -11.95
CA SER A 694 -30.83 23.64 -12.33
C SER A 694 -31.13 24.58 -11.17
N ASP A 695 -31.47 24.03 -10.01
CA ASP A 695 -31.92 24.69 -8.78
C ASP A 695 -30.90 24.56 -7.63
N VAL A 696 -29.62 24.43 -7.97
CA VAL A 696 -28.52 24.30 -7.01
C VAL A 696 -27.76 25.62 -6.97
N ALA A 697 -27.43 26.08 -5.77
CA ALA A 697 -26.62 27.28 -5.59
C ALA A 697 -25.30 27.16 -6.37
N SER A 698 -24.77 28.28 -6.88
CA SER A 698 -23.42 28.24 -7.46
C SER A 698 -22.40 28.03 -6.36
N TYR A 699 -21.41 27.15 -6.59
CA TYR A 699 -20.34 26.92 -5.64
C TYR A 699 -19.55 28.21 -5.38
N GLN A 700 -19.62 28.73 -4.15
CA GLN A 700 -18.80 29.84 -3.68
C GLN A 700 -17.97 29.41 -2.48
N TYR A 701 -16.63 29.52 -2.58
CA TYR A 701 -15.73 29.05 -1.52
C TYR A 701 -16.00 29.71 -0.15
N LYS A 702 -16.49 30.96 -0.15
CA LYS A 702 -16.82 31.73 1.06
C LYS A 702 -18.22 31.46 1.63
N ASN A 703 -19.13 30.87 0.85
CA ASN A 703 -20.49 30.56 1.25
C ASN A 703 -20.90 29.20 0.67
N ILE A 704 -20.40 28.14 1.32
CA ILE A 704 -20.54 26.75 0.85
C ILE A 704 -21.81 26.08 1.39
N ASP A 705 -22.43 26.66 2.43
CA ASP A 705 -23.52 26.03 3.19
C ASP A 705 -24.77 25.80 2.33
N GLU A 706 -25.17 26.80 1.51
CA GLU A 706 -26.29 26.65 0.57
C GLU A 706 -26.03 25.57 -0.49
N TYR A 707 -24.77 25.42 -0.91
CA TYR A 707 -24.36 24.38 -1.86
C TYR A 707 -24.46 22.98 -1.25
N VAL A 708 -23.96 22.83 -0.01
CA VAL A 708 -24.02 21.59 0.77
C VAL A 708 -25.48 21.20 1.03
N ALA A 709 -26.32 22.15 1.45
CA ALA A 709 -27.75 21.92 1.69
C ALA A 709 -28.49 21.46 0.43
N SER A 710 -28.11 21.99 -0.73
CA SER A 710 -28.65 21.54 -2.02
C SER A 710 -28.28 20.09 -2.31
N ILE A 711 -27.03 19.68 -2.08
CA ILE A 711 -26.59 18.28 -2.26
C ILE A 711 -27.39 17.36 -1.33
N VAL A 712 -27.53 17.73 -0.05
CA VAL A 712 -28.30 16.95 0.94
C VAL A 712 -29.74 16.77 0.50
N SER A 713 -30.40 17.83 0.01
CA SER A 713 -31.79 17.77 -0.48
C SER A 713 -31.97 16.73 -1.60
N TYR A 714 -31.02 16.66 -2.53
CA TYR A 714 -31.03 15.67 -3.61
C TYR A 714 -30.73 14.25 -3.14
N ILE A 715 -29.89 14.07 -2.12
CA ILE A 715 -29.67 12.78 -1.46
C ILE A 715 -30.97 12.30 -0.81
N ILE A 716 -31.68 13.17 -0.11
CA ILE A 716 -33.00 12.88 0.51
C ILE A 716 -34.01 12.44 -0.57
N GLU A 717 -34.18 13.22 -1.64
CA GLU A 717 -35.13 12.89 -2.71
C GLU A 717 -34.81 11.53 -3.35
N TYR A 718 -33.53 11.23 -3.57
CA TYR A 718 -33.10 9.96 -4.13
C TYR A 718 -33.38 8.77 -3.20
N THR A 719 -32.98 8.88 -1.94
CA THR A 719 -33.11 7.79 -0.94
C THR A 719 -34.58 7.54 -0.59
N THR A 720 -35.39 8.59 -0.49
CA THR A 720 -36.84 8.51 -0.25
C THR A 720 -37.57 7.74 -1.35
N ILE A 721 -37.22 7.96 -2.63
CA ILE A 721 -37.91 7.29 -3.75
C ILE A 721 -37.39 5.87 -4.00
N THR A 722 -36.07 5.67 -3.89
CA THR A 722 -35.44 4.44 -4.37
C THR A 722 -35.12 3.42 -3.28
N SER A 723 -35.03 3.85 -2.02
CA SER A 723 -34.56 3.05 -0.88
C SER A 723 -33.29 2.24 -1.20
N SER A 724 -32.40 2.80 -2.04
CA SER A 724 -31.21 2.15 -2.59
C SER A 724 -29.93 2.85 -2.11
N LYS A 725 -28.77 2.24 -2.42
CA LYS A 725 -27.44 2.76 -2.10
C LYS A 725 -27.05 3.97 -2.97
N CYS A 726 -26.36 4.94 -2.39
CA CYS A 726 -25.82 6.10 -3.10
C CYS A 726 -24.32 6.26 -2.83
N LEU A 727 -23.54 6.60 -3.85
CA LEU A 727 -22.16 7.09 -3.70
C LEU A 727 -22.14 8.59 -4.01
N VAL A 728 -21.57 9.38 -3.11
CA VAL A 728 -21.38 10.83 -3.29
C VAL A 728 -19.89 11.13 -3.32
N LEU A 729 -19.45 11.74 -4.42
CA LEU A 729 -18.04 12.03 -4.72
C LEU A 729 -17.74 13.51 -4.55
N PHE A 730 -16.78 13.80 -3.68
CA PHE A 730 -16.33 15.14 -3.34
C PHE A 730 -14.90 15.41 -3.82
N THR A 731 -14.60 16.67 -4.12
CA THR A 731 -13.23 17.13 -4.36
C THR A 731 -12.57 17.67 -3.09
N SER A 732 -13.26 17.68 -1.95
CA SER A 732 -12.80 18.24 -0.68
C SER A 732 -13.33 17.45 0.51
N TYR A 733 -12.44 17.09 1.44
CA TYR A 733 -12.82 16.45 2.71
C TYR A 733 -13.71 17.35 3.56
N LYS A 734 -13.47 18.67 3.57
CA LYS A 734 -14.30 19.63 4.30
C LYS A 734 -15.77 19.55 3.86
N MET A 735 -16.04 19.61 2.56
CA MET A 735 -17.41 19.50 2.03
C MET A 735 -18.03 18.13 2.34
N MET A 736 -17.24 17.06 2.23
CA MET A 736 -17.68 15.70 2.54
C MET A 736 -18.14 15.59 4.00
N HIS A 737 -17.37 16.13 4.96
CA HIS A 737 -17.73 16.14 6.37
C HIS A 737 -18.94 17.05 6.65
N MET A 738 -19.04 18.21 6.01
CA MET A 738 -20.24 19.05 6.16
C MET A 738 -21.53 18.33 5.69
N VAL A 739 -21.47 17.60 4.58
CA VAL A 739 -22.60 16.76 4.15
C VAL A 739 -22.85 15.63 5.16
N GLN A 740 -21.80 14.98 5.67
CA GLN A 740 -21.93 13.94 6.68
C GLN A 740 -22.65 14.44 7.94
N ASP A 741 -22.22 15.58 8.47
CA ASP A 741 -22.78 16.16 9.69
C ASP A 741 -24.28 16.46 9.50
N MET A 742 -24.64 17.08 8.36
CA MET A 742 -26.05 17.33 8.03
C MET A 742 -26.87 16.04 7.83
N LEU A 743 -26.31 15.00 7.22
CA LEU A 743 -27.02 13.72 7.05
C LEU A 743 -27.26 13.01 8.38
N ASN A 744 -26.31 13.10 9.32
CA ASN A 744 -26.42 12.47 10.64
C ASN A 744 -27.44 13.16 11.55
N GLU A 745 -27.75 14.44 11.33
CA GLU A 745 -28.74 15.19 12.09
C GLU A 745 -30.19 14.96 11.61
N LEU A 746 -30.38 14.28 10.48
CA LEU A 746 -31.69 14.13 9.82
C LEU A 746 -32.38 12.79 10.19
N PRO A 747 -33.62 12.83 10.72
CA PRO A 747 -34.35 11.62 11.11
C PRO A 747 -34.64 10.67 9.94
N GLU A 748 -34.73 11.18 8.70
CA GLU A 748 -34.97 10.39 7.50
C GLU A 748 -33.86 9.35 7.22
N PHE A 749 -32.70 9.47 7.88
CA PHE A 749 -31.56 8.57 7.73
C PHE A 749 -31.32 7.63 8.92
N GLU A 750 -32.22 7.52 9.90
CA GLU A 750 -32.10 6.52 10.99
C GLU A 750 -31.95 5.08 10.46
N ASP A 751 -32.60 4.78 9.33
CA ASP A 751 -32.56 3.49 8.63
C ASP A 751 -31.38 3.31 7.66
N TYR A 752 -30.50 4.32 7.52
CA TYR A 752 -29.42 4.35 6.54
C TYR A 752 -28.05 4.39 7.20
N VAL A 753 -27.12 3.55 6.72
CA VAL A 753 -25.74 3.64 7.15
C VAL A 753 -25.00 4.69 6.33
N VAL A 754 -24.61 5.81 6.96
CA VAL A 754 -23.76 6.84 6.35
C VAL A 754 -22.29 6.49 6.59
N LEU A 755 -21.63 6.05 5.53
CA LEU A 755 -20.21 5.70 5.53
C LEU A 755 -19.41 6.84 4.93
N THR A 756 -18.47 7.39 5.68
CA THR A 756 -17.57 8.43 5.18
C THR A 756 -16.17 7.88 5.07
N GLN A 757 -15.52 8.15 3.94
CA GLN A 757 -14.13 7.78 3.72
C GLN A 757 -13.24 8.27 4.86
N GLN A 758 -12.62 7.32 5.55
CA GLN A 758 -11.53 7.53 6.50
C GLN A 758 -10.19 7.20 5.85
N GLN A 759 -9.12 7.87 6.29
CA GLN A 759 -7.79 7.72 5.71
C GLN A 759 -7.29 6.26 5.81
N ASN A 760 -6.72 5.73 4.74
CA ASN A 760 -6.14 4.38 4.63
C ASN A 760 -7.12 3.20 4.84
N GLN A 761 -8.43 3.43 4.90
CA GLN A 761 -9.44 2.38 5.10
C GLN A 761 -10.39 2.22 3.91
N ASN A 762 -10.00 2.72 2.73
CA ASN A 762 -10.85 2.70 1.53
C ASN A 762 -11.41 1.30 1.26
N TYR A 763 -10.58 0.26 1.36
CA TYR A 763 -11.01 -1.13 1.14
C TYR A 763 -12.09 -1.59 2.14
N LYS A 764 -11.89 -1.37 3.44
CA LYS A 764 -12.84 -1.76 4.50
C LYS A 764 -14.18 -1.05 4.31
N ILE A 765 -14.15 0.25 4.03
CA ILE A 765 -15.37 1.05 3.81
C ILE A 765 -16.13 0.59 2.57
N VAL A 766 -15.42 0.21 1.50
CA VAL A 766 -16.06 -0.37 0.29
C VAL A 766 -16.75 -1.69 0.63
N GLN A 767 -16.11 -2.56 1.39
CA GLN A 767 -16.71 -3.83 1.82
C GLN A 767 -17.95 -3.60 2.67
N GLN A 768 -17.86 -2.73 3.68
CA GLN A 768 -19.02 -2.34 4.51
C GLN A 768 -20.16 -1.79 3.65
N PHE A 769 -19.87 -0.87 2.73
CA PHE A 769 -20.87 -0.30 1.83
C PHE A 769 -21.54 -1.36 0.94
N ASN A 770 -20.77 -2.34 0.46
CA ASN A 770 -21.32 -3.43 -0.34
C ASN A 770 -22.17 -4.41 0.50
N ASN A 771 -21.93 -4.53 1.81
CA ASN A 771 -22.68 -5.42 2.71
C ASN A 771 -24.06 -4.88 3.15
N PHE A 772 -24.24 -3.56 3.26
CA PHE A 772 -25.53 -2.97 3.65
C PHE A 772 -26.43 -2.72 2.45
N ASP A 773 -27.74 -3.00 2.53
CA ASP A 773 -28.69 -2.70 1.44
C ASP A 773 -29.04 -1.20 1.34
N LYS A 774 -29.13 -0.50 2.48
CA LYS A 774 -29.37 0.94 2.59
C LYS A 774 -28.12 1.64 3.14
N ALA A 775 -27.29 2.18 2.24
CA ALA A 775 -26.09 2.89 2.63
C ALA A 775 -25.80 4.09 1.74
N ILE A 776 -25.21 5.12 2.34
CA ILE A 776 -24.68 6.29 1.64
C ILE A 776 -23.17 6.29 1.85
N LEU A 777 -22.41 6.20 0.77
CA LEU A 777 -20.96 6.32 0.83
C LEU A 777 -20.53 7.71 0.39
N LEU A 778 -19.89 8.45 1.29
CA LEU A 778 -19.27 9.74 1.03
C LEU A 778 -17.77 9.52 0.81
N GLY A 779 -17.28 9.82 -0.41
CA GLY A 779 -15.90 9.56 -0.80
C GLY A 779 -15.28 10.73 -1.57
N THR A 780 -13.95 10.80 -1.57
CA THR A 780 -13.19 11.84 -2.27
C THR A 780 -12.72 11.40 -3.66
N SER A 781 -11.89 12.21 -4.32
CA SER A 781 -11.30 11.93 -5.65
C SER A 781 -10.67 10.54 -5.78
N THR A 782 -10.18 9.97 -4.68
CA THR A 782 -9.62 8.61 -4.64
C THR A 782 -10.63 7.50 -4.96
N PHE A 783 -11.94 7.75 -4.81
CA PHE A 783 -13.01 6.81 -5.17
C PHE A 783 -13.43 6.87 -6.65
N PHE A 784 -12.95 7.85 -7.42
CA PHE A 784 -13.11 7.82 -8.89
C PHE A 784 -12.33 6.64 -9.50
N GLU A 785 -11.35 6.10 -8.76
CA GLU A 785 -10.44 5.03 -9.16
C GLU A 785 -10.49 3.89 -8.12
N GLY A 786 -10.29 2.64 -8.52
CA GLY A 786 -10.30 1.46 -7.63
C GLY A 786 -11.62 1.00 -6.97
N PHE A 787 -12.74 1.75 -7.04
CA PHE A 787 -14.04 1.37 -6.44
C PHE A 787 -14.86 0.30 -7.21
N ASP A 788 -15.41 -0.70 -6.51
CA ASP A 788 -16.41 -1.66 -7.02
C ASP A 788 -17.79 -1.43 -6.39
N PHE A 789 -18.72 -0.86 -7.16
CA PHE A 789 -20.08 -0.56 -6.70
C PHE A 789 -21.04 -1.73 -6.96
N GLN A 790 -21.44 -2.43 -5.90
CA GLN A 790 -22.46 -3.47 -5.95
C GLN A 790 -23.77 -3.00 -5.30
N ALA A 791 -24.89 -3.09 -6.04
CA ALA A 791 -26.22 -2.75 -5.55
C ALA A 791 -27.31 -3.55 -6.27
N ASN A 792 -28.35 -3.95 -5.53
CA ASN A 792 -29.53 -4.68 -6.03
C ASN A 792 -30.65 -3.74 -6.59
N GLY A 793 -30.38 -2.42 -6.63
CA GLY A 793 -31.31 -1.33 -6.96
C GLY A 793 -30.83 -0.40 -8.09
N ILE A 794 -31.30 0.86 -8.09
CA ILE A 794 -30.77 1.89 -9.01
C ILE A 794 -29.41 2.31 -8.46
N LYS A 795 -28.32 2.16 -9.21
CA LYS A 795 -27.00 2.67 -8.76
C LYS A 795 -26.98 4.18 -8.93
N CYS A 796 -26.80 4.94 -7.85
CA CYS A 796 -26.62 6.39 -7.93
C CYS A 796 -25.19 6.79 -7.61
N VAL A 797 -24.59 7.58 -8.50
CA VAL A 797 -23.37 8.33 -8.22
C VAL A 797 -23.68 9.80 -8.35
N MET A 798 -23.46 10.52 -7.27
CA MET A 798 -23.58 11.96 -7.19
C MET A 798 -22.18 12.58 -7.20
N ILE A 799 -21.92 13.51 -8.11
CA ILE A 799 -20.66 14.21 -8.25
C ILE A 799 -20.89 15.63 -7.79
N ALA A 800 -20.37 15.94 -6.58
CA ALA A 800 -20.47 17.29 -6.03
C ALA A 800 -19.71 18.28 -6.91
N LYS A 801 -18.54 17.90 -7.43
CA LYS A 801 -17.75 18.79 -8.29
C LYS A 801 -16.93 18.00 -9.30
N LEU A 802 -16.71 18.56 -10.50
CA LEU A 802 -15.86 17.93 -11.51
C LEU A 802 -14.46 17.69 -10.93
N PRO A 803 -13.82 16.54 -11.24
CA PRO A 803 -12.60 16.06 -10.60
C PRO A 803 -11.34 16.78 -11.14
N PHE A 804 -11.36 18.11 -11.11
CA PHE A 804 -10.21 18.93 -11.46
C PHE A 804 -9.18 18.93 -10.33
N MET A 805 -7.92 18.76 -10.72
CA MET A 805 -6.79 19.00 -9.83
C MET A 805 -6.73 20.49 -9.45
N ASN A 806 -6.54 20.76 -8.16
CA ASN A 806 -6.37 22.12 -7.66
C ASN A 806 -5.05 22.72 -8.17
N LYS A 807 -5.02 24.03 -8.43
CA LYS A 807 -3.79 24.75 -8.80
C LYS A 807 -2.73 24.74 -7.68
N HIS A 808 -3.15 24.58 -6.43
CA HIS A 808 -2.28 24.40 -5.26
C HIS A 808 -2.00 22.93 -4.95
N ASN A 809 -2.30 22.03 -5.88
CA ASN A 809 -1.87 20.64 -5.78
C ASN A 809 -0.38 20.55 -6.20
N ALA A 810 0.41 19.81 -5.43
CA ALA A 810 1.84 19.62 -5.71
C ALA A 810 2.09 19.07 -7.13
N LYS A 811 1.23 18.17 -7.60
CA LYS A 811 1.34 17.57 -8.95
C LYS A 811 1.07 18.59 -10.05
N TYR A 812 0.11 19.50 -9.84
CA TYR A 812 -0.12 20.63 -10.75
C TYR A 812 1.17 21.46 -10.86
N TRP A 813 1.70 21.86 -9.70
CA TRP A 813 2.89 22.71 -9.63
C TRP A 813 4.11 22.10 -10.32
N LEU A 814 4.42 20.83 -10.04
CA LEU A 814 5.58 20.17 -10.61
C LEU A 814 5.43 19.91 -12.12
N MET A 815 4.20 19.70 -12.62
CA MET A 815 3.94 19.52 -14.05
C MET A 815 3.89 20.84 -14.82
N ASP A 816 3.89 21.99 -14.14
CA ASP A 816 3.70 23.28 -14.80
C ASP A 816 4.81 23.58 -15.81
N SER A 817 6.05 23.20 -15.49
CA SER A 817 7.20 23.35 -16.38
C SER A 817 7.24 22.36 -17.56
N GLU A 818 6.31 21.40 -17.67
CA GLU A 818 6.25 20.44 -18.80
C GLU A 818 5.42 20.93 -19.98
N PHE A 819 4.54 21.92 -19.77
CA PHE A 819 3.51 22.31 -20.72
C PHE A 819 3.46 23.83 -20.91
N THR A 820 2.89 24.27 -22.04
CA THR A 820 2.65 25.71 -22.24
C THR A 820 1.41 26.14 -21.45
N SER A 821 0.41 25.27 -21.37
CA SER A 821 -0.76 25.43 -20.52
C SER A 821 -1.07 24.14 -19.78
N THR A 822 -0.57 24.04 -18.55
CA THR A 822 -0.80 22.93 -17.61
C THR A 822 -2.28 22.59 -17.47
N PHE A 823 -3.13 23.62 -17.42
CA PHE A 823 -4.57 23.40 -17.37
C PHE A 823 -5.11 22.66 -18.61
N LYS A 824 -4.77 23.12 -19.81
CA LYS A 824 -5.33 22.58 -21.07
C LYS A 824 -4.72 21.24 -21.46
N GLU A 825 -3.42 21.08 -21.26
CA GLU A 825 -2.65 19.94 -21.79
C GLU A 825 -2.54 18.79 -20.78
N TYR A 826 -2.75 19.06 -19.48
CA TYR A 826 -2.59 18.05 -18.44
C TYR A 826 -3.83 17.91 -17.54
N VAL A 827 -4.27 18.99 -16.91
CA VAL A 827 -5.32 18.93 -15.88
C VAL A 827 -6.70 18.64 -16.46
N LEU A 828 -7.04 19.24 -17.60
CA LEU A 828 -8.30 19.00 -18.28
C LEU A 828 -8.40 17.56 -18.84
N PRO A 829 -7.38 17.03 -19.56
CA PRO A 829 -7.36 15.62 -19.95
C PRO A 829 -7.46 14.64 -18.78
N ASP A 830 -6.74 14.89 -17.68
CA ASP A 830 -6.82 14.06 -16.46
C ASP A 830 -8.23 14.12 -15.85
N ALA A 831 -8.83 15.30 -15.71
CA ALA A 831 -10.18 15.45 -15.17
C ALA A 831 -11.25 14.73 -16.03
N VAL A 832 -11.18 14.86 -17.35
CA VAL A 832 -12.09 14.15 -18.28
C VAL A 832 -11.88 12.63 -18.20
N THR A 833 -10.63 12.19 -18.08
CA THR A 833 -10.28 10.78 -17.91
C THR A 833 -10.83 10.22 -16.60
N ARG A 834 -10.61 10.88 -15.48
CA ARG A 834 -11.16 10.51 -14.16
C ARG A 834 -12.68 10.49 -14.17
N PHE A 835 -13.29 11.49 -14.80
CA PHE A 835 -14.74 11.54 -14.97
C PHE A 835 -15.25 10.32 -15.75
N ARG A 836 -14.69 10.03 -16.92
CA ARG A 836 -15.02 8.84 -17.72
C ARG A 836 -14.84 7.53 -16.95
N GLN A 837 -13.76 7.41 -16.17
CA GLN A 837 -13.52 6.24 -15.32
C GLN A 837 -14.55 6.11 -14.19
N GLY A 838 -14.92 7.22 -13.55
CA GLY A 838 -15.99 7.26 -12.56
C GLY A 838 -17.33 6.81 -13.14
N LEU A 839 -17.67 7.29 -14.34
CA LEU A 839 -18.88 6.87 -15.07
C LEU A 839 -18.88 5.37 -15.38
N GLY A 840 -17.74 4.84 -15.86
CA GLY A 840 -17.59 3.43 -16.22
C GLY A 840 -17.76 2.44 -15.05
N ARG A 841 -17.68 2.91 -13.79
CA ARG A 841 -17.87 2.05 -12.60
C ARG A 841 -19.33 1.82 -12.23
N LEU A 842 -20.23 2.71 -12.64
CA LEU A 842 -21.68 2.56 -12.40
C LEU A 842 -22.27 1.36 -13.14
N ILE A 843 -21.66 0.97 -14.26
CA ILE A 843 -22.22 0.00 -15.19
C ILE A 843 -21.22 -1.12 -15.36
N ARG A 844 -21.43 -2.23 -14.66
CA ARG A 844 -20.62 -3.44 -14.82
C ARG A 844 -21.34 -4.52 -15.61
N ASN A 845 -22.65 -4.61 -15.45
CA ASN A 845 -23.49 -5.58 -16.14
C ASN A 845 -24.43 -4.90 -17.13
N GLU A 846 -24.81 -5.59 -18.21
CA GLU A 846 -25.73 -5.09 -19.23
C GLU A 846 -27.13 -4.73 -18.66
N ASN A 847 -27.47 -5.34 -17.51
CA ASN A 847 -28.71 -5.13 -16.78
C ASN A 847 -28.66 -4.03 -15.71
N ASP A 848 -27.47 -3.46 -15.43
CA ASP A 848 -27.33 -2.40 -14.44
C ASP A 848 -28.06 -1.14 -14.93
N ARG A 849 -28.80 -0.49 -14.02
CA ARG A 849 -29.45 0.81 -14.26
C ARG A 849 -28.83 1.83 -13.32
N GLY A 850 -28.25 2.87 -13.90
CA GLY A 850 -27.56 3.92 -13.16
C GLY A 850 -28.25 5.28 -13.29
N ILE A 851 -28.06 6.12 -12.28
CA ILE A 851 -28.25 7.57 -12.40
C ILE A 851 -27.00 8.29 -11.93
N ILE A 852 -26.51 9.21 -12.76
CA ILE A 852 -25.43 10.13 -12.40
C ILE A 852 -26.07 11.48 -12.14
N VAL A 853 -25.74 12.10 -11.01
CA VAL A 853 -26.12 13.48 -10.72
C VAL A 853 -24.85 14.31 -10.66
N SER A 854 -24.74 15.36 -11.47
CA SER A 854 -23.61 16.30 -11.42
C SER A 854 -24.08 17.66 -10.94
N PHE A 855 -23.65 18.07 -9.76
CA PHE A 855 -23.97 19.38 -9.17
C PHE A 855 -23.11 20.52 -9.71
N ASP A 856 -22.17 20.22 -10.62
CA ASP A 856 -21.24 21.19 -11.19
C ASP A 856 -21.79 21.80 -12.49
N ASP A 857 -22.08 23.09 -12.46
CA ASP A 857 -22.66 23.82 -13.60
C ASP A 857 -21.67 24.01 -14.76
N ARG A 858 -20.36 23.84 -14.50
CA ARG A 858 -19.29 23.91 -15.52
C ARG A 858 -19.45 22.85 -16.60
N LEU A 859 -20.17 21.77 -16.32
CA LEU A 859 -20.54 20.78 -17.34
C LEU A 859 -21.40 21.38 -18.46
N ILE A 860 -22.07 22.52 -18.22
CA ILE A 860 -22.94 23.21 -19.19
C ILE A 860 -22.37 24.58 -19.58
N ASN A 861 -21.78 25.30 -18.62
CA ASN A 861 -21.47 26.71 -18.77
C ASN A 861 -19.99 26.99 -19.14
N SER A 862 -19.10 25.99 -19.05
CA SER A 862 -17.68 26.22 -19.28
C SER A 862 -17.30 26.21 -20.77
N ASN A 863 -16.18 26.86 -21.09
CA ASN A 863 -15.58 26.85 -22.44
C ASN A 863 -15.03 25.47 -22.87
N TYR A 864 -14.92 24.53 -21.95
CA TYR A 864 -14.40 23.17 -22.17
C TYR A 864 -15.47 22.09 -22.01
N LYS A 865 -16.75 22.47 -21.90
CA LYS A 865 -17.86 21.54 -21.71
C LYS A 865 -17.93 20.45 -22.76
N ASN A 866 -17.59 20.77 -24.02
CA ASN A 866 -17.67 19.83 -25.14
C ASN A 866 -16.86 18.56 -24.89
N PHE A 867 -15.73 18.64 -24.16
CA PHE A 867 -14.93 17.45 -23.82
C PHE A 867 -15.62 16.54 -22.82
N PHE A 868 -16.42 17.09 -21.89
CA PHE A 868 -17.24 16.30 -20.98
C PHE A 868 -18.51 15.80 -21.68
N GLU A 869 -19.15 16.62 -22.51
CA GLU A 869 -20.33 16.23 -23.30
C GLU A 869 -20.03 15.01 -24.18
N GLN A 870 -18.85 14.95 -24.81
CA GLN A 870 -18.36 13.77 -25.55
C GLN A 870 -18.41 12.48 -24.73
N THR A 871 -18.00 12.53 -23.45
CA THR A 871 -18.06 11.36 -22.57
C THR A 871 -19.49 10.95 -22.21
N LEU A 872 -20.44 11.88 -22.34
CA LEU A 872 -21.84 11.72 -22.00
C LEU A 872 -22.75 11.44 -23.22
N GLU A 873 -22.22 11.43 -24.44
CA GLU A 873 -23.00 11.26 -25.69
C GLU A 873 -23.85 9.98 -25.70
N ASN A 874 -23.35 8.92 -25.06
CA ASN A 874 -24.04 7.63 -24.99
C ASN A 874 -25.10 7.54 -23.87
N TYR A 875 -25.27 8.59 -23.06
CA TYR A 875 -26.16 8.61 -21.90
C TYR A 875 -27.39 9.48 -22.13
N ARG A 876 -28.51 9.17 -21.46
CA ARG A 876 -29.70 10.03 -21.51
C ARG A 876 -29.49 11.23 -20.58
N GLN A 877 -29.31 12.41 -21.15
CA GLN A 877 -29.06 13.63 -20.38
C GLN A 877 -30.37 14.39 -20.09
N LYS A 878 -30.54 14.87 -18.86
CA LYS A 878 -31.68 15.70 -18.45
C LYS A 878 -31.22 16.80 -17.50
N LYS A 879 -31.62 18.04 -17.77
CA LYS A 879 -31.46 19.18 -16.86
C LYS A 879 -32.80 19.50 -16.21
N GLY A 880 -32.82 19.84 -14.93
CA GLY A 880 -34.07 20.16 -14.24
C GLY A 880 -33.92 20.47 -12.76
N ASP A 881 -35.03 20.84 -12.13
CA ASP A 881 -35.15 21.00 -10.68
C ASP A 881 -35.34 19.66 -9.95
N ILE A 882 -35.36 19.70 -8.61
CA ILE A 882 -35.52 18.52 -7.76
C ILE A 882 -36.82 17.77 -8.02
N GLN A 883 -37.90 18.46 -8.40
CA GLN A 883 -39.17 17.80 -8.75
C GLN A 883 -39.05 17.00 -10.06
N GLN A 884 -38.32 17.53 -11.04
CA GLN A 884 -38.03 16.85 -12.29
C GLN A 884 -37.06 15.68 -12.12
N PHE A 885 -36.18 15.74 -11.12
CA PHE A 885 -35.35 14.62 -10.66
C PHE A 885 -36.20 13.50 -10.06
N GLY A 886 -37.08 13.80 -9.11
CA GLY A 886 -38.01 12.83 -8.53
C GLY A 886 -38.91 12.16 -9.59
N LYS A 887 -39.41 12.92 -10.58
CA LYS A 887 -40.15 12.36 -11.73
C LYS A 887 -39.30 11.38 -12.55
N LEU A 888 -38.02 11.66 -12.77
CA LEU A 888 -37.11 10.77 -13.49
C LEU A 888 -36.88 9.46 -12.71
N LEU A 889 -36.63 9.55 -11.41
CA LEU A 889 -36.43 8.37 -10.56
C LEU A 889 -37.64 7.42 -10.58
N ARG A 890 -38.86 7.96 -10.43
CA ARG A 890 -40.10 7.17 -10.50
C ARG A 890 -40.29 6.50 -11.86
N GLN A 891 -39.90 7.15 -12.96
CA GLN A 891 -39.92 6.55 -14.30
C GLN A 891 -38.95 5.37 -14.44
N ILE A 892 -37.73 5.50 -13.88
CA ILE A 892 -36.73 4.43 -13.90
C ILE A 892 -37.21 3.23 -13.07
N GLN A 893 -37.83 3.47 -11.91
CA GLN A 893 -38.36 2.45 -11.01
C GLN A 893 -39.57 1.72 -11.62
N LYS A 894 -40.51 2.42 -12.27
CA LYS A 894 -41.67 1.80 -12.93
C LYS A 894 -41.29 0.86 -14.07
N ARG A 895 -40.24 1.18 -14.84
CA ARG A 895 -39.69 0.26 -15.86
C ARG A 895 -39.11 -1.03 -15.25
N LYS A 896 -38.81 -1.07 -13.94
CA LYS A 896 -38.30 -2.28 -13.26
C LYS A 896 -39.45 -3.27 -13.01
N SER A 897 -40.57 -2.79 -12.46
CA SER A 897 -41.74 -3.63 -12.20
C SER A 897 -42.37 -4.18 -13.48
N GLU A 898 -42.38 -3.42 -14.58
CA GLU A 898 -42.90 -3.86 -15.87
C GLU A 898 -42.01 -4.92 -16.57
N ILE A 899 -40.70 -4.93 -16.31
CA ILE A 899 -39.77 -5.94 -16.88
C ILE A 899 -39.75 -7.21 -16.02
N GLN A 900 -39.78 -7.09 -14.69
CA GLN A 900 -39.88 -8.25 -13.79
C GLN A 900 -41.20 -9.00 -13.96
N SER A 901 -42.31 -8.29 -14.18
CA SER A 901 -43.61 -8.91 -14.47
C SER A 901 -43.66 -9.62 -15.83
N LYS A 902 -42.85 -9.22 -16.82
CA LYS A 902 -42.74 -9.94 -18.10
C LYS A 902 -41.88 -11.21 -18.01
N ILE A 903 -40.86 -11.22 -17.16
CA ILE A 903 -39.97 -12.39 -16.96
C ILE A 903 -40.66 -13.46 -16.12
N LEU A 904 -41.60 -13.11 -15.24
CA LEU A 904 -42.42 -14.06 -14.47
C LEU A 904 -43.58 -14.68 -15.28
N VAL A 905 -43.81 -14.21 -16.52
CA VAL A 905 -44.89 -14.66 -17.41
C VAL A 905 -44.35 -15.42 -18.64
N THR A 906 -43.03 -15.61 -18.73
CA THR A 906 -42.33 -16.44 -19.72
C THR A 906 -41.49 -17.48 -19.00
#